data_AF-A0A2V9LPP0-F1
#
_entry.id   AF-A0A2V9LPP0-F1
#
_cell.length_a   1.000
_cell.length_b   1.000
_cell.length_c   1.000
_cell.angle_alpha   90.00
_cell.angle_beta   90.00
_cell.angle_gamma   90.00
#
_symmetry.space_group_name_H-M   'P 1'
#
loop_
_entity.id
_entity.type
_entity.pdbx_description
1 polymer ?
#
loop_
_entity_poly.entity_id
_entity_poly.type
_entity_poly.pdbx_seq_one_letter_code
_entity_poly.pdbx_strand_id
1 'polypeptide(L)'
;MSARSEGPCRGRGTGKRNYRHDGRGGFQSLLLLTLALEAIVFFLGAGWHTAALRARPAVLSNEAQPPDSIIFGKPISGVIKLGETRAWRTGSLSANGLYSVEVSLDSPSRLTPPEALEPGKIASPITFNVVKEEIYPPQARVEMRFESPGNPEISKKLHAGDPASYFVVRAAEPGEAILTLAAPESPAGEPIAYRVAIRPLNVGAGEEAEIVPNTARDWKHASPMALGKAVFGTSDDIEYLYNTDEGKNGWQWLTFEYQDAKPKLVFFELDLLDRDVPCTLKIFRQEPGAEGPRLVEYTQGKDPTEIRHDDQYDELVNFKFLTRVLTPGRYYLSVKANHPVWSLRTTLFDPPPYSDPRKAVEVAMRYMVDVGDSFFSNTPRKGSVRTRAENVTDETERCITCHPAHFTMLSTLTAVRNGYTVRNAPQFKFMMDKLYNAPAPLYGFPDTYWLRFELAPANGTSRLGTMLLMYEDLVSHRPTETPSHTANYLRLVYDARDVLPRADTVHYVEKFQPTKTRNYEFDGNRPISDFRVATDSWFVLDHLKSRDAAYSASAAHLEGLITSTAANDLEDIVEQTKGMVAMMARDPSLKPKLEPLVEKNIQEILSRQHADGGWVTAEYMSNEQFFDAAARAPFEKPSDPSLQFMTGEVLYTLKLAGFDMSDPRAQRAIHWLLGLQRDFGGWLDNKGELFLQPHLETKWAVMGLSENYPENGPALAPPPPPPAVLKAGLSPEEIGNLPLVPTLAWLDQEWYDRQPSHVGLVLPLLTSPEPLVRESAAAAVGRMAVDAPDPAPFEIAVDPLVQALGDRTKMVSRAAAWSLRQLGNDGVGVDRVVAALASPDDYTRRGAARVFYQYAYHMTGREDAARALLRSVDDPDVLVRIESLKALWRWWYRTADFGLRREIEQAFLERAAAEREHPLVRLNVAQAIYNILDDNTVQFHKNWLRSMALEKDRDRAEQARIAEVERPLARELAAALAPENPTARLTLLSALDYYFLRGGIGNDYDPIMFYDREAAETLARAILPLLDSPDVALSRKALRAVAVVREARDRDVLLGVMRKLASPDKSTREIAEQELSRFPAEYASQSRSGSTPSGGSR
;
A
#
# COMPACT_ATOMS: atom_id res chain seq x y z
N MET A 1 -0.56 -28.76 30.51
CA MET A 1 0.51 -29.60 31.11
C MET A 1 1.45 -30.02 29.99
N SER A 2 2.78 -30.07 30.16
CA SER A 2 3.66 -29.57 31.23
C SER A 2 5.10 -29.63 30.72
N ALA A 3 5.99 -28.81 31.28
CA ALA A 3 7.40 -28.75 30.90
C ALA A 3 8.21 -30.02 31.27
N ARG A 4 9.31 -30.26 30.54
CA ARG A 4 10.60 -30.88 30.98
C ARG A 4 10.53 -32.32 31.54
N SER A 5 11.60 -33.12 31.58
CA SER A 5 12.91 -33.15 30.91
C SER A 5 13.50 -34.57 31.05
N GLU A 6 14.58 -34.85 30.31
CA GLU A 6 15.49 -36.02 30.40
C GLU A 6 15.71 -36.50 31.86
N GLY A 7 15.81 -37.80 32.20
CA GLY A 7 16.64 -38.87 31.62
C GLY A 7 17.84 -39.15 32.56
N PRO A 8 18.62 -40.25 32.47
CA PRO A 8 18.49 -41.51 31.72
C PRO A 8 18.49 -42.74 32.71
N CYS A 9 18.76 -44.03 32.41
CA CYS A 9 19.26 -44.77 31.24
C CYS A 9 18.99 -46.30 31.34
N ARG A 10 18.92 -47.00 30.19
CA ARG A 10 19.16 -48.46 29.95
C ARG A 10 18.22 -49.54 30.54
N GLY A 11 17.80 -50.48 29.69
CA GLY A 11 17.57 -51.88 30.08
C GLY A 11 16.55 -52.71 29.27
N ARG A 12 16.90 -53.15 28.04
CA ARG A 12 16.07 -54.06 27.20
C ARG A 12 15.72 -55.38 27.90
N GLY A 13 14.59 -56.03 27.56
CA GLY A 13 14.38 -57.46 27.92
C GLY A 13 13.00 -58.09 27.68
N THR A 14 12.59 -58.21 26.42
CA THR A 14 11.43 -58.98 25.90
C THR A 14 10.97 -60.27 26.64
N GLY A 15 9.65 -60.52 26.71
CA GLY A 15 9.10 -61.76 26.11
C GLY A 15 8.09 -62.67 26.86
N LYS A 16 6.79 -62.41 26.67
CA LYS A 16 5.67 -63.39 26.44
C LYS A 16 5.37 -64.55 27.42
N ARG A 17 4.16 -64.54 28.01
CA ARG A 17 2.98 -65.48 27.83
C ARG A 17 1.99 -65.28 29.02
N ASN A 18 0.74 -64.85 28.77
CA ASN A 18 -0.49 -65.67 28.64
C ASN A 18 -0.74 -66.56 29.89
N TYR A 19 -1.91 -66.60 30.55
CA TYR A 19 -3.32 -66.30 30.21
C TYR A 19 -4.15 -66.16 31.52
N ARG A 20 -5.41 -65.71 31.64
CA ARG A 20 -6.45 -65.07 30.78
C ARG A 20 -7.53 -64.46 31.72
N HIS A 21 -8.50 -63.71 31.16
CA HIS A 21 -9.79 -63.28 31.73
C HIS A 21 -9.76 -62.07 32.68
N ASP A 22 -10.79 -61.20 32.74
CA ASP A 22 -11.75 -60.72 31.70
C ASP A 22 -12.46 -59.43 32.23
N GLY A 23 -13.18 -58.64 31.42
CA GLY A 23 -13.42 -58.73 29.98
C GLY A 23 -14.01 -57.44 29.39
N ARG A 24 -13.85 -57.25 28.08
CA ARG A 24 -14.55 -56.28 27.20
C ARG A 24 -14.32 -56.70 25.74
N GLY A 25 -15.22 -56.31 24.84
CA GLY A 25 -15.14 -56.54 23.39
C GLY A 25 -16.34 -57.35 22.85
N GLY A 26 -16.68 -57.27 21.56
CA GLY A 26 -16.05 -56.50 20.48
C GLY A 26 -16.78 -56.74 19.14
N PHE A 27 -16.43 -55.96 18.11
CA PHE A 27 -16.97 -56.04 16.75
C PHE A 27 -16.36 -57.19 15.92
N GLN A 28 -16.85 -57.37 14.68
CA GLN A 28 -16.31 -58.20 13.55
C GLN A 28 -16.71 -59.70 13.53
N SER A 29 -16.86 -60.39 12.38
CA SER A 29 -16.53 -60.08 10.95
C SER A 29 -17.24 -61.01 9.92
N LEU A 30 -17.20 -60.64 8.62
CA LEU A 30 -17.26 -61.43 7.34
C LEU A 30 -18.23 -62.66 7.22
N LEU A 31 -18.94 -62.92 6.09
CA LEU A 31 -18.39 -63.40 4.79
C LEU A 31 -19.50 -63.56 3.69
N LEU A 32 -19.09 -63.64 2.42
CA LEU A 32 -19.84 -63.81 1.14
C LEU A 32 -20.92 -64.93 1.05
N LEU A 33 -21.97 -64.74 0.20
CA LEU A 33 -22.20 -65.54 -1.05
C LEU A 33 -23.36 -65.02 -1.98
N THR A 34 -23.02 -64.77 -3.26
CA THR A 34 -23.74 -65.00 -4.55
C THR A 34 -25.27 -64.81 -4.82
N LEU A 35 -25.55 -64.06 -5.92
CA LEU A 35 -26.50 -64.32 -7.05
C LEU A 35 -28.04 -64.39 -6.79
N ALA A 36 -28.97 -63.91 -7.65
CA ALA A 36 -28.95 -63.08 -8.88
C ALA A 36 -30.40 -62.67 -9.31
N LEU A 37 -30.54 -61.87 -10.40
CA LEU A 37 -31.78 -61.42 -11.11
C LEU A 37 -32.70 -60.38 -10.39
N GLU A 38 -33.31 -59.36 -11.03
CA GLU A 38 -33.15 -58.75 -12.37
C GLU A 38 -33.82 -57.33 -12.44
N ALA A 39 -33.56 -56.58 -13.53
CA ALA A 39 -34.19 -55.31 -14.00
C ALA A 39 -33.95 -53.98 -13.20
N ILE A 40 -33.20 -52.95 -13.67
CA ILE A 40 -33.42 -51.98 -14.81
C ILE A 40 -34.38 -50.83 -14.38
N VAL A 41 -34.07 -49.51 -14.41
CA VAL A 41 -33.06 -48.67 -15.14
C VAL A 41 -32.83 -47.29 -14.44
N PHE A 42 -31.58 -46.76 -14.45
CA PHE A 42 -31.06 -45.34 -14.29
C PHE A 42 -31.73 -44.30 -13.34
N PHE A 43 -31.06 -43.27 -12.79
CA PHE A 43 -29.73 -42.64 -13.00
C PHE A 43 -29.24 -42.02 -11.67
N LEU A 44 -28.01 -42.32 -11.22
CA LEU A 44 -27.11 -41.49 -10.38
C LEU A 44 -25.96 -42.36 -9.86
N GLY A 45 -24.71 -42.01 -10.15
CA GLY A 45 -23.56 -42.82 -9.74
C GLY A 45 -22.20 -42.22 -10.06
N ALA A 46 -21.61 -41.60 -9.03
CA ALA A 46 -20.19 -41.52 -8.66
C ALA A 46 -19.08 -41.28 -9.72
N GLY A 47 -18.07 -40.47 -9.34
CA GLY A 47 -16.87 -40.29 -10.17
C GLY A 47 -15.75 -39.42 -9.61
N TRP A 48 -15.56 -39.31 -8.28
CA TRP A 48 -14.37 -38.66 -7.73
C TRP A 48 -13.13 -39.51 -8.02
N HIS A 49 -12.37 -39.13 -9.05
CA HIS A 49 -11.03 -39.64 -9.31
C HIS A 49 -10.04 -38.48 -9.37
N THR A 50 -9.12 -38.48 -8.40
CA THR A 50 -7.91 -37.66 -8.37
C THR A 50 -6.94 -38.10 -9.46
N ALA A 51 -7.25 -37.75 -10.71
CA ALA A 51 -6.33 -37.90 -11.82
C ALA A 51 -5.21 -36.85 -11.69
N ALA A 52 -4.04 -37.28 -11.20
CA ALA A 52 -2.82 -36.50 -11.33
C ALA A 52 -2.49 -36.34 -12.83
N LEU A 53 -2.82 -35.17 -13.39
CA LEU A 53 -2.51 -34.79 -14.77
C LEU A 53 -1.00 -34.58 -14.96
N ARG A 54 -0.24 -35.68 -14.94
CA ARG A 54 0.98 -35.76 -15.73
C ARG A 54 0.58 -35.66 -17.20
N ALA A 55 0.69 -34.46 -17.76
CA ALA A 55 0.56 -34.24 -19.19
C ALA A 55 1.54 -35.18 -19.91
N ARG A 56 1.01 -36.23 -20.56
CA ARG A 56 1.77 -36.93 -21.60
C ARG A 56 1.89 -35.95 -22.77
N PRO A 57 3.10 -35.69 -23.29
CA PRO A 57 3.23 -34.82 -24.44
C PRO A 57 2.45 -35.44 -25.61
N ALA A 58 1.58 -34.64 -26.22
CA ALA A 58 0.98 -35.02 -27.49
C ALA A 58 2.11 -35.17 -28.51
N VAL A 59 2.23 -36.35 -29.13
CA VAL A 59 3.19 -36.58 -30.20
C VAL A 59 2.65 -35.90 -31.46
N LEU A 60 2.92 -34.60 -31.57
CA LEU A 60 2.86 -33.89 -32.84
C LEU A 60 3.95 -34.47 -33.75
N SER A 61 3.66 -34.56 -35.05
CA SER A 61 4.59 -35.07 -36.05
C SER A 61 5.86 -34.21 -36.09
N ASN A 62 6.98 -34.81 -35.70
CA ASN A 62 8.30 -34.18 -35.77
C ASN A 62 8.73 -33.99 -37.23
N GLU A 63 8.47 -32.82 -37.80
CA GLU A 63 9.53 -32.17 -38.59
C GLU A 63 10.63 -31.78 -37.61
N ALA A 64 11.84 -32.30 -37.81
CA ALA A 64 12.96 -32.05 -36.91
C ALA A 64 13.42 -30.60 -37.06
N GLN A 65 13.08 -29.77 -36.06
CA GLN A 65 13.51 -28.38 -35.97
C GLN A 65 15.06 -28.31 -35.97
N PRO A 66 15.69 -27.48 -36.82
CA PRO A 66 17.13 -27.24 -36.77
C PRO A 66 17.52 -26.76 -35.36
N PRO A 67 18.59 -27.31 -34.75
CA PRO A 67 18.90 -27.11 -33.32
C PRO A 67 19.07 -25.65 -32.90
N ASP A 68 19.44 -24.78 -33.84
CA ASP A 68 19.79 -23.37 -33.64
C ASP A 68 18.73 -22.39 -34.21
N SER A 69 17.47 -22.85 -34.39
CA SER A 69 16.38 -22.04 -34.99
C SER A 69 15.13 -21.91 -34.11
N ILE A 70 14.43 -20.78 -34.19
CA ILE A 70 13.14 -20.50 -33.53
C ILE A 70 12.02 -20.40 -34.58
N ILE A 71 11.01 -21.25 -34.45
CA ILE A 71 9.75 -21.16 -35.20
C ILE A 71 8.78 -20.29 -34.38
N PHE A 72 8.26 -19.22 -34.98
CA PHE A 72 7.29 -18.34 -34.33
C PHE A 72 6.06 -19.12 -33.81
N GLY A 73 5.60 -18.75 -32.61
CA GLY A 73 4.46 -19.41 -31.95
C GLY A 73 4.76 -20.77 -31.30
N LYS A 74 5.86 -21.45 -31.67
CA LYS A 74 6.24 -22.75 -31.10
C LYS A 74 7.27 -22.56 -29.97
N PRO A 75 6.91 -22.80 -28.69
CA PRO A 75 7.85 -22.69 -27.59
C PRO A 75 8.94 -23.78 -27.65
N ILE A 76 10.18 -23.41 -27.36
CA ILE A 76 11.31 -24.31 -27.20
C ILE A 76 11.54 -24.51 -25.70
N SER A 77 11.69 -25.76 -25.26
CA SER A 77 12.10 -26.09 -23.90
C SER A 77 13.37 -26.94 -23.92
N GLY A 78 14.24 -26.75 -22.94
CA GLY A 78 15.49 -27.50 -22.85
C GLY A 78 16.20 -27.29 -21.52
N VAL A 79 17.47 -27.69 -21.47
CA VAL A 79 18.33 -27.57 -20.29
C VAL A 79 19.68 -27.02 -20.72
N ILE A 80 20.16 -25.98 -20.02
CA ILE A 80 21.47 -25.36 -20.19
C ILE A 80 22.37 -25.74 -19.00
N LYS A 81 23.59 -26.21 -19.28
CA LYS A 81 24.59 -26.53 -18.25
C LYS A 81 25.36 -25.27 -17.87
N LEU A 82 25.96 -25.27 -16.68
CA LEU A 82 26.89 -24.21 -16.28
C LEU A 82 28.08 -24.12 -17.23
N GLY A 83 28.50 -22.90 -17.58
CA GLY A 83 29.49 -22.62 -18.61
C GLY A 83 29.00 -22.78 -20.05
N GLU A 84 27.78 -23.26 -20.27
CA GLU A 84 27.20 -23.42 -21.61
C GLU A 84 26.60 -22.10 -22.12
N THR A 85 26.75 -21.83 -23.41
CA THR A 85 26.03 -20.76 -24.13
C THR A 85 25.25 -21.40 -25.27
N ARG A 86 23.98 -20.98 -25.43
CA ARG A 86 23.12 -21.34 -26.56
C ARG A 86 22.64 -20.09 -27.26
N ALA A 87 22.56 -20.14 -28.58
CA ALA A 87 22.01 -19.09 -29.41
C ALA A 87 21.06 -19.69 -30.45
N TRP A 88 19.94 -19.02 -30.71
CA TRP A 88 18.98 -19.42 -31.74
C TRP A 88 18.59 -18.24 -32.62
N ARG A 89 18.43 -18.50 -33.93
CA ARG A 89 17.97 -17.54 -34.94
C ARG A 89 16.47 -17.65 -35.16
N THR A 90 15.76 -16.53 -35.21
CA THR A 90 14.36 -16.51 -35.64
C THR A 90 14.23 -16.65 -37.15
N GLY A 91 13.03 -16.98 -37.64
CA GLY A 91 12.66 -16.58 -39.01
C GLY A 91 12.74 -15.06 -39.17
N SER A 92 12.72 -14.55 -40.41
CA SER A 92 12.78 -13.09 -40.64
C SER A 92 11.60 -12.39 -39.96
N LEU A 93 11.92 -11.39 -39.15
CA LEU A 93 10.97 -10.39 -38.67
C LEU A 93 10.50 -9.53 -39.86
N SER A 94 9.24 -9.10 -39.84
CA SER A 94 8.69 -8.12 -40.78
C SER A 94 8.95 -6.70 -40.30
N ALA A 95 9.28 -5.78 -41.22
CA ALA A 95 9.52 -4.38 -40.88
C ALA A 95 8.28 -3.75 -40.19
N ASN A 96 8.51 -3.03 -39.09
CA ASN A 96 7.50 -2.50 -38.17
C ASN A 96 6.60 -3.53 -37.45
N GLY A 97 6.77 -4.83 -37.71
CA GLY A 97 6.04 -5.89 -37.02
C GLY A 97 6.35 -5.91 -35.51
N LEU A 98 5.32 -6.15 -34.71
CA LEU A 98 5.43 -6.29 -33.25
C LEU A 98 5.53 -7.77 -32.87
N TYR A 99 6.46 -8.08 -31.98
CA TYR A 99 6.74 -9.44 -31.53
C TYR A 99 6.90 -9.49 -30.00
N SER A 100 6.29 -10.46 -29.34
CA SER A 100 6.58 -10.77 -27.94
C SER A 100 7.70 -11.80 -27.84
N VAL A 101 8.57 -11.62 -26.84
CA VAL A 101 9.64 -12.56 -26.46
C VAL A 101 9.42 -12.96 -25.01
N GLU A 102 9.33 -14.26 -24.76
CA GLU A 102 9.10 -14.88 -23.45
C GLU A 102 10.25 -15.83 -23.14
N VAL A 103 10.98 -15.57 -22.05
CA VAL A 103 12.05 -16.44 -21.54
C VAL A 103 11.78 -16.74 -20.08
N SER A 104 11.75 -18.02 -19.70
CA SER A 104 11.61 -18.44 -18.31
C SER A 104 12.52 -19.61 -17.98
N LEU A 105 12.98 -19.65 -16.73
CA LEU A 105 13.79 -20.73 -16.17
C LEU A 105 12.97 -21.55 -15.17
N ASP A 106 13.38 -22.78 -14.90
CA ASP A 106 12.98 -23.42 -13.64
C ASP A 106 13.54 -22.60 -12.47
N SER A 107 12.67 -22.25 -11.54
CA SER A 107 13.06 -21.61 -10.30
C SER A 107 13.91 -22.60 -9.48
N PRO A 108 15.03 -22.16 -8.90
CA PRO A 108 15.86 -23.04 -8.10
C PRO A 108 15.27 -23.07 -6.69
N SER A 109 14.95 -24.27 -6.20
CA SER A 109 14.47 -24.44 -4.83
C SER A 109 15.47 -23.99 -3.76
N ARG A 110 16.71 -23.61 -4.10
CA ARG A 110 17.65 -22.95 -3.19
C ARG A 110 18.47 -21.90 -3.94
N LEU A 111 18.65 -20.73 -3.33
CA LEU A 111 19.82 -19.92 -3.62
C LEU A 111 21.03 -20.52 -2.88
N THR A 112 22.16 -20.61 -3.56
CA THR A 112 23.45 -20.89 -2.90
C THR A 112 23.80 -19.68 -2.03
N PRO A 113 23.89 -19.80 -0.69
CA PRO A 113 24.39 -18.71 0.14
C PRO A 113 25.86 -18.45 -0.21
N PRO A 114 26.36 -17.21 -0.10
CA PRO A 114 27.80 -16.96 -0.19
C PRO A 114 28.55 -17.79 0.87
N GLU A 115 29.73 -18.32 0.53
CA GLU A 115 30.51 -19.22 1.39
C GLU A 115 30.89 -18.59 2.74
N ALA A 116 31.02 -17.25 2.77
CA ALA A 116 31.05 -16.45 3.98
C ALA A 116 30.14 -15.22 3.81
N LEU A 117 29.34 -14.92 4.83
CA LEU A 117 28.63 -13.65 4.94
C LEU A 117 29.63 -12.57 5.40
N GLU A 118 29.81 -11.51 4.62
CA GLU A 118 30.50 -10.31 5.10
C GLU A 118 29.56 -9.53 6.06
N PRO A 119 29.89 -9.39 7.36
CA PRO A 119 29.01 -8.74 8.34
C PRO A 119 28.70 -7.26 8.01
N GLY A 120 29.55 -6.59 7.22
CA GLY A 120 29.30 -5.21 6.79
C GLY A 120 28.25 -5.04 5.69
N LYS A 121 27.84 -6.11 4.98
CA LYS A 121 27.07 -6.00 3.72
C LYS A 121 25.56 -6.26 3.86
N ILE A 122 24.97 -5.83 4.98
CA ILE A 122 23.51 -5.75 5.13
C ILE A 122 23.15 -4.28 4.95
N ALA A 123 22.87 -3.90 3.70
CA ALA A 123 22.68 -2.52 3.31
C ALA A 123 21.66 -1.79 4.21
N SER A 124 22.06 -0.60 4.68
CA SER A 124 21.13 0.42 5.17
C SER A 124 20.07 0.71 4.09
N PRO A 125 18.80 1.01 4.42
CA PRO A 125 17.73 1.13 3.44
C PRO A 125 18.05 2.12 2.32
N ILE A 126 17.46 1.88 1.15
CA ILE A 126 17.31 2.92 0.15
C ILE A 126 16.32 3.97 0.66
N THR A 127 16.88 4.94 1.36
CA THR A 127 16.41 6.31 1.45
C THR A 127 17.55 7.20 1.03
N PHE A 128 17.66 7.36 -0.29
CA PHE A 128 18.43 8.41 -0.95
C PHE A 128 19.96 8.44 -0.72
N ASN A 129 20.53 7.59 0.14
CA ASN A 129 21.99 7.45 0.36
C ASN A 129 22.39 6.02 0.75
N VAL A 130 22.67 5.15 -0.24
CA VAL A 130 23.37 3.87 -0.01
C VAL A 130 24.76 3.93 -0.62
N VAL A 131 25.77 3.55 0.15
CA VAL A 131 27.13 3.35 -0.34
C VAL A 131 27.16 2.02 -1.10
N LYS A 132 27.41 2.08 -2.43
CA LYS A 132 27.24 0.92 -3.32
C LYS A 132 28.19 -0.24 -3.00
N GLU A 133 29.29 0.03 -2.32
CA GLU A 133 30.26 -0.99 -1.88
C GLU A 133 29.72 -1.96 -0.79
N GLU A 134 28.62 -1.61 -0.09
CA GLU A 134 28.03 -2.43 0.98
C GLU A 134 26.96 -3.44 0.49
N ILE A 135 26.77 -3.59 -0.82
CA ILE A 135 25.69 -4.39 -1.41
C ILE A 135 26.21 -5.76 -1.90
N TYR A 136 25.44 -6.82 -1.66
CA TYR A 136 25.61 -8.11 -2.35
C TYR A 136 24.65 -8.18 -3.55
N PRO A 137 25.11 -7.95 -4.80
CA PRO A 137 24.23 -7.98 -5.96
C PRO A 137 23.72 -9.41 -6.23
N PRO A 138 22.48 -9.57 -6.74
CA PRO A 138 21.96 -10.87 -7.15
C PRO A 138 22.88 -11.54 -8.19
N GLN A 139 23.21 -12.81 -7.96
CA GLN A 139 24.08 -13.59 -8.84
C GLN A 139 23.26 -14.18 -10.00
N ALA A 140 23.70 -13.93 -11.24
CA ALA A 140 23.04 -14.44 -12.44
C ALA A 140 23.15 -15.97 -12.54
N ARG A 141 22.04 -16.63 -12.88
CA ARG A 141 22.00 -18.05 -13.28
C ARG A 141 22.10 -18.22 -14.79
N VAL A 142 21.48 -17.30 -15.53
CA VAL A 142 21.57 -17.21 -16.99
C VAL A 142 21.58 -15.73 -17.37
N GLU A 143 22.51 -15.31 -18.23
CA GLU A 143 22.42 -14.05 -18.95
C GLU A 143 21.63 -14.26 -20.24
N MET A 144 20.58 -13.48 -20.43
CA MET A 144 19.77 -13.44 -21.65
C MET A 144 20.19 -12.23 -22.47
N ARG A 145 20.33 -12.39 -23.80
CA ARG A 145 20.51 -11.30 -24.77
C ARG A 145 19.65 -11.53 -26.00
N PHE A 146 19.01 -10.48 -26.50
CA PHE A 146 18.20 -10.49 -27.70
C PHE A 146 18.64 -9.35 -28.63
N GLU A 147 19.03 -9.74 -29.84
CA GLU A 147 19.54 -8.86 -30.89
C GLU A 147 18.57 -8.92 -32.08
N SER A 148 18.16 -7.77 -32.62
CA SER A 148 17.33 -7.71 -33.83
C SER A 148 17.75 -6.54 -34.74
N PRO A 149 17.59 -6.65 -36.07
CA PRO A 149 18.06 -5.64 -37.02
C PRO A 149 17.48 -4.23 -36.74
N GLY A 150 18.36 -3.23 -36.74
CA GLY A 150 18.03 -1.82 -36.50
C GLY A 150 17.63 -1.46 -35.05
N ASN A 151 17.60 -2.42 -34.11
CA ASN A 151 17.17 -2.19 -32.73
C ASN A 151 18.34 -2.21 -31.73
N PRO A 152 18.22 -1.54 -30.57
CA PRO A 152 19.14 -1.73 -29.44
C PRO A 152 19.02 -3.13 -28.84
N GLU A 153 20.14 -3.69 -28.34
CA GLU A 153 20.17 -4.97 -27.63
C GLU A 153 19.28 -4.92 -26.37
N ILE A 154 18.50 -5.98 -26.15
CA ILE A 154 17.80 -6.23 -24.88
C ILE A 154 18.54 -7.35 -24.14
N SER A 155 19.09 -7.06 -22.97
CA SER A 155 19.76 -8.05 -22.13
C SER A 155 19.37 -7.95 -20.66
N LYS A 156 19.28 -9.11 -19.99
CA LYS A 156 18.84 -9.24 -18.60
C LYS A 156 19.56 -10.41 -17.91
N LYS A 157 19.88 -10.24 -16.63
CA LYS A 157 20.41 -11.31 -15.76
C LYS A 157 19.25 -12.02 -15.08
N LEU A 158 19.03 -13.28 -15.40
CA LEU A 158 17.99 -14.11 -14.79
C LEU A 158 18.56 -14.86 -13.59
N HIS A 159 17.88 -14.81 -12.45
CA HIS A 159 18.31 -15.45 -11.19
C HIS A 159 17.13 -15.98 -10.38
N ALA A 160 17.34 -16.52 -9.17
CA ALA A 160 16.26 -17.15 -8.41
C ALA A 160 15.08 -16.19 -8.14
N GLY A 161 15.36 -14.99 -7.63
CA GLY A 161 14.35 -13.96 -7.38
C GLY A 161 13.77 -13.31 -8.63
N ASP A 162 14.33 -13.59 -9.81
CA ASP A 162 13.84 -13.09 -11.10
C ASP A 162 14.18 -14.09 -12.23
N PRO A 163 13.42 -15.20 -12.34
CA PRO A 163 13.78 -16.33 -13.20
C PRO A 163 13.25 -16.20 -14.63
N ALA A 164 12.69 -15.04 -15.01
CA ALA A 164 12.00 -14.87 -16.29
C ALA A 164 12.07 -13.43 -16.82
N SER A 165 11.86 -13.28 -18.13
CA SER A 165 11.75 -12.00 -18.82
C SER A 165 10.65 -12.08 -19.87
N TYR A 166 9.82 -11.04 -19.93
CA TYR A 166 8.89 -10.79 -21.02
C TYR A 166 9.14 -9.40 -21.60
N PHE A 167 9.18 -9.27 -22.92
CA PHE A 167 9.29 -7.97 -23.58
C PHE A 167 8.70 -7.98 -24.98
N VAL A 168 8.32 -6.80 -25.46
CA VAL A 168 7.81 -6.57 -26.81
C VAL A 168 8.86 -5.82 -27.63
N VAL A 169 9.07 -6.28 -28.86
CA VAL A 169 9.97 -5.65 -29.84
C VAL A 169 9.18 -5.25 -31.07
N ARG A 170 9.34 -3.99 -31.50
CA ARG A 170 8.99 -3.56 -32.86
C ARG A 170 10.24 -3.76 -33.72
N ALA A 171 10.14 -4.53 -34.80
CA ALA A 171 11.27 -4.73 -35.70
C ALA A 171 11.54 -3.43 -36.50
N ALA A 172 12.68 -2.79 -36.27
CA ALA A 172 13.06 -1.57 -36.99
C ALA A 172 13.39 -1.86 -38.46
N GLU A 173 14.09 -2.96 -38.71
CA GLU A 173 14.42 -3.47 -40.05
C GLU A 173 13.98 -4.93 -40.20
N PRO A 174 13.68 -5.41 -41.43
CA PRO A 174 13.36 -6.81 -41.66
C PRO A 174 14.62 -7.69 -41.61
N GLY A 175 14.57 -8.82 -40.91
CA GLY A 175 15.65 -9.80 -40.88
C GLY A 175 15.57 -10.76 -39.69
N GLU A 176 16.53 -11.68 -39.59
CA GLU A 176 16.62 -12.62 -38.45
C GLU A 176 17.01 -11.90 -37.15
N ALA A 177 16.37 -12.26 -36.05
CA ALA A 177 16.83 -11.91 -34.70
C ALA A 177 17.57 -13.10 -34.06
N ILE A 178 18.41 -12.81 -33.07
CA ILE A 178 19.18 -13.81 -32.32
C ILE A 178 18.80 -13.70 -30.84
N LEU A 179 18.41 -14.83 -30.24
CA LEU A 179 18.29 -14.97 -28.79
C LEU A 179 19.46 -15.81 -28.27
N THR A 180 20.20 -15.28 -27.32
CA THR A 180 21.32 -15.96 -26.64
C THR A 180 21.02 -16.14 -25.16
N LEU A 181 21.27 -17.35 -24.64
CA LEU A 181 21.25 -17.68 -23.22
C LEU A 181 22.64 -18.22 -22.83
N ALA A 182 23.30 -17.59 -21.86
CA ALA A 182 24.61 -18.01 -21.34
C ALA A 182 24.53 -18.29 -19.83
N ALA A 183 24.85 -19.51 -19.40
CA ALA A 183 24.91 -19.86 -17.99
C ALA A 183 26.35 -19.70 -17.48
N PRO A 184 26.62 -18.89 -16.43
CA PRO A 184 27.96 -18.76 -15.86
C PRO A 184 28.54 -20.10 -15.38
N GLU A 185 29.86 -20.20 -15.31
CA GLU A 185 30.51 -21.32 -14.61
C GLU A 185 30.20 -21.27 -13.11
N SER A 186 29.94 -22.42 -12.49
CA SER A 186 29.80 -22.54 -11.04
C SER A 186 30.24 -23.94 -10.59
N PRO A 187 30.99 -24.07 -9.48
CA PRO A 187 31.60 -25.33 -9.08
C PRO A 187 30.61 -26.38 -8.53
N ALA A 188 29.34 -26.04 -8.30
CA ALA A 188 28.39 -26.93 -7.61
C ALA A 188 26.90 -26.76 -7.97
N GLY A 189 26.55 -26.26 -9.17
CA GLY A 189 25.14 -26.06 -9.55
C GLY A 189 24.57 -27.11 -10.50
N GLU A 190 23.26 -27.31 -10.41
CA GLU A 190 22.49 -28.21 -11.27
C GLU A 190 22.23 -27.60 -12.66
N PRO A 191 22.04 -28.42 -13.72
CA PRO A 191 21.62 -27.93 -15.03
C PRO A 191 20.27 -27.20 -14.96
N ILE A 192 20.18 -26.05 -15.64
CA ILE A 192 19.03 -25.14 -15.54
C ILE A 192 18.07 -25.44 -16.70
N ALA A 193 16.84 -25.86 -16.40
CA ALA A 193 15.81 -25.94 -17.43
C ALA A 193 15.32 -24.55 -17.84
N TYR A 194 15.05 -24.37 -19.12
CA TYR A 194 14.54 -23.14 -19.71
C TYR A 194 13.35 -23.42 -20.63
N ARG A 195 12.51 -22.40 -20.81
CA ARG A 195 11.48 -22.31 -21.85
C ARG A 195 11.56 -20.94 -22.51
N VAL A 196 11.56 -20.95 -23.83
CA VAL A 196 11.67 -19.78 -24.72
C VAL A 196 10.50 -19.78 -25.69
N ALA A 197 9.92 -18.63 -25.99
CA ALA A 197 9.00 -18.46 -27.10
C ALA A 197 9.09 -17.06 -27.70
N ILE A 198 8.90 -16.97 -29.02
CA ILE A 198 8.80 -15.69 -29.76
C ILE A 198 7.56 -15.76 -30.64
N ARG A 199 6.74 -14.71 -30.63
CA ARG A 199 5.42 -14.70 -31.30
C ARG A 199 5.19 -13.36 -32.00
N PRO A 200 4.72 -13.32 -33.25
CA PRO A 200 4.14 -12.09 -33.81
C PRO A 200 2.88 -11.74 -33.04
N LEU A 201 2.66 -10.45 -32.78
CA LEU A 201 1.47 -9.93 -32.14
C LEU A 201 0.43 -9.57 -33.20
N ASN A 202 -0.82 -10.01 -33.02
CA ASN A 202 -1.93 -9.63 -33.89
C ASN A 202 -2.42 -8.21 -33.55
N VAL A 203 -1.75 -7.21 -34.10
CA VAL A 203 -2.07 -5.79 -33.92
C VAL A 203 -2.60 -5.24 -35.25
N GLY A 204 -3.74 -4.54 -35.21
CA GLY A 204 -4.33 -3.94 -36.41
C GLY A 204 -3.52 -2.77 -36.96
N ALA A 205 -3.68 -2.51 -38.25
CA ALA A 205 -3.05 -1.35 -38.89
C ALA A 205 -3.61 -0.04 -38.30
N GLY A 206 -2.73 0.81 -37.76
CA GLY A 206 -3.11 2.02 -37.02
C GLY A 206 -3.39 1.81 -35.53
N GLU A 207 -3.21 0.58 -35.01
CA GLU A 207 -3.24 0.26 -33.58
C GLU A 207 -1.83 0.02 -33.00
N GLU A 208 -0.78 0.20 -33.80
CA GLU A 208 0.57 -0.13 -33.36
C GLU A 208 1.15 0.91 -32.37
N ALA A 209 0.55 2.10 -32.25
CA ALA A 209 0.96 3.12 -31.29
C ALA A 209 0.49 2.82 -29.85
N GLU A 210 -0.46 1.89 -29.71
CA GLU A 210 -1.06 1.46 -28.46
C GLU A 210 -0.26 0.36 -27.76
N ILE A 211 0.78 -0.19 -28.41
CA ILE A 211 1.73 -1.14 -27.83
C ILE A 211 3.13 -0.52 -27.78
N VAL A 212 3.69 -0.42 -26.57
CA VAL A 212 4.98 0.23 -26.32
C VAL A 212 6.11 -0.81 -26.31
N PRO A 213 7.01 -0.84 -27.31
CA PRO A 213 8.11 -1.79 -27.33
C PRO A 213 9.21 -1.42 -26.33
N ASN A 214 9.88 -2.44 -25.78
CA ASN A 214 11.01 -2.29 -24.85
C ASN A 214 12.28 -1.76 -25.54
N THR A 215 12.27 -1.61 -26.87
CA THR A 215 13.32 -0.94 -27.66
C THR A 215 13.20 0.59 -27.69
N ALA A 216 12.07 1.16 -27.22
CA ALA A 216 11.86 2.61 -27.17
C ALA A 216 12.60 3.31 -26.00
N ARG A 217 13.90 3.05 -25.86
CA ARG A 217 14.70 3.32 -24.65
C ARG A 217 15.19 4.76 -24.48
N ASP A 218 15.14 5.55 -25.54
CA ASP A 218 15.49 6.97 -25.54
C ASP A 218 14.56 7.76 -26.47
N TRP A 219 14.64 9.09 -26.41
CA TRP A 219 13.75 9.97 -27.16
C TRP A 219 13.89 9.90 -28.69
N LYS A 220 15.02 9.40 -29.23
CA LYS A 220 15.20 9.20 -30.68
C LYS A 220 14.49 7.93 -31.15
N HIS A 221 14.39 6.94 -30.26
CA HIS A 221 13.66 5.69 -30.47
C HIS A 221 12.23 5.72 -29.88
N ALA A 222 11.70 6.90 -29.54
CA ALA A 222 10.40 7.03 -28.87
C ALA A 222 9.26 6.43 -29.70
N SER A 223 8.42 5.61 -29.08
CA SER A 223 7.24 5.03 -29.73
C SER A 223 6.17 6.11 -29.93
N PRO A 224 5.47 6.16 -31.08
CA PRO A 224 4.31 7.03 -31.21
C PRO A 224 3.22 6.64 -30.20
N MET A 225 2.44 7.62 -29.75
CA MET A 225 1.20 7.43 -28.98
C MET A 225 0.11 8.39 -29.48
N ALA A 226 -1.16 8.09 -29.21
CA ALA A 226 -2.29 8.98 -29.44
C ALA A 226 -2.91 9.42 -28.12
N LEU A 227 -3.19 10.73 -27.98
CA LEU A 227 -3.93 11.24 -26.83
C LEU A 227 -5.40 10.76 -26.87
N GLY A 228 -5.99 10.48 -25.70
CA GLY A 228 -7.35 9.95 -25.57
C GLY A 228 -7.46 8.44 -25.77
N LYS A 229 -6.35 7.74 -26.06
CA LYS A 229 -6.26 6.28 -26.09
C LYS A 229 -5.38 5.77 -24.94
N ALA A 230 -5.64 4.55 -24.49
CA ALA A 230 -4.73 3.83 -23.61
C ALA A 230 -3.56 3.25 -24.41
N VAL A 231 -2.37 3.25 -23.84
CA VAL A 231 -1.20 2.51 -24.37
C VAL A 231 -0.70 1.50 -23.34
N PHE A 232 -0.26 0.35 -23.81
CA PHE A 232 0.15 -0.80 -23.00
C PHE A 232 1.65 -1.05 -23.16
N GLY A 233 2.36 -1.18 -22.05
CA GLY A 233 3.81 -1.40 -22.04
C GLY A 233 4.23 -2.43 -21.01
N THR A 234 5.45 -2.93 -21.19
CA THR A 234 6.12 -3.80 -20.21
C THR A 234 7.49 -3.24 -19.89
N SER A 235 7.97 -3.52 -18.69
CA SER A 235 9.35 -3.23 -18.28
C SER A 235 9.95 -4.43 -17.55
N ASP A 236 9.64 -5.64 -18.01
CA ASP A 236 10.21 -6.88 -17.47
C ASP A 236 11.58 -7.25 -18.09
N ASP A 237 12.13 -6.37 -18.93
CA ASP A 237 13.50 -6.42 -19.41
C ASP A 237 14.53 -5.83 -18.42
N ILE A 238 14.09 -5.23 -17.31
CA ILE A 238 14.93 -4.85 -16.17
C ILE A 238 14.79 -5.83 -14.99
N GLU A 239 15.75 -5.78 -14.06
CA GLU A 239 15.76 -6.62 -12.85
C GLU A 239 14.60 -6.28 -11.90
N TYR A 240 13.89 -7.33 -11.45
CA TYR A 240 12.63 -7.22 -10.73
C TYR A 240 12.75 -7.05 -9.21
N LEU A 241 13.66 -7.81 -8.57
CA LEU A 241 13.76 -7.93 -7.11
C LEU A 241 14.66 -6.87 -6.50
N TYR A 242 15.84 -6.64 -7.08
CA TYR A 242 16.86 -5.73 -6.55
C TYR A 242 17.69 -5.05 -7.65
N ASN A 243 17.09 -4.11 -8.39
CA ASN A 243 17.72 -3.43 -9.53
C ASN A 243 18.83 -2.45 -9.09
N THR A 244 20.09 -2.88 -9.12
CA THR A 244 21.25 -2.05 -8.77
C THR A 244 21.58 -0.95 -9.79
N ASP A 245 20.97 -0.99 -10.99
CA ASP A 245 21.15 -0.01 -12.06
C ASP A 245 19.94 0.92 -12.23
N GLU A 246 19.06 0.96 -11.23
CA GLU A 246 17.88 1.82 -11.26
C GLU A 246 18.23 3.29 -11.58
N GLY A 247 17.44 3.87 -12.48
CA GLY A 247 17.59 5.24 -12.96
C GLY A 247 18.53 5.37 -14.16
N LYS A 248 19.38 4.38 -14.42
CA LYS A 248 20.15 4.26 -15.66
C LYS A 248 19.43 3.42 -16.73
N ASN A 249 18.61 2.46 -16.31
CA ASN A 249 17.84 1.55 -17.16
C ASN A 249 16.31 1.71 -16.94
N GLY A 250 15.51 0.99 -17.73
CA GLY A 250 14.05 0.91 -17.54
C GLY A 250 13.25 2.13 -18.01
N TRP A 251 13.89 3.08 -18.71
CA TRP A 251 13.20 4.19 -19.37
C TRP A 251 12.59 3.74 -20.68
N GLN A 252 11.31 4.07 -20.90
CA GLN A 252 10.61 3.97 -22.17
C GLN A 252 10.12 5.36 -22.57
N TRP A 253 10.24 5.70 -23.85
CA TRP A 253 9.90 7.02 -24.36
C TRP A 253 8.75 6.93 -25.36
N LEU A 254 7.80 7.85 -25.20
CA LEU A 254 6.64 8.02 -26.06
C LEU A 254 6.71 9.39 -26.73
N THR A 255 6.17 9.52 -27.93
CA THR A 255 6.08 10.81 -28.65
C THR A 255 4.71 11.00 -29.28
N PHE A 256 4.23 12.24 -29.28
CA PHE A 256 2.98 12.63 -29.92
C PHE A 256 3.07 14.09 -30.37
N GLU A 257 2.18 14.47 -31.28
CA GLU A 257 2.07 15.83 -31.78
C GLU A 257 0.69 16.39 -31.45
N TYR A 258 0.67 17.53 -30.77
CA TYR A 258 -0.57 18.25 -30.49
C TYR A 258 -0.70 19.35 -31.54
N GLN A 259 -1.74 19.28 -32.39
CA GLN A 259 -1.91 20.18 -33.54
C GLN A 259 -3.08 21.16 -33.37
N ASP A 260 -3.96 20.96 -32.40
CA ASP A 260 -5.12 21.82 -32.17
C ASP A 260 -4.71 23.22 -31.72
N ALA A 261 -5.21 24.25 -32.42
CA ALA A 261 -4.90 25.65 -32.13
C ALA A 261 -5.39 26.14 -30.75
N LYS A 262 -6.37 25.44 -30.16
CA LYS A 262 -6.83 25.71 -28.79
C LYS A 262 -6.01 24.88 -27.80
N PRO A 263 -5.60 25.42 -26.65
CA PRO A 263 -4.97 24.63 -25.61
C PRO A 263 -5.96 23.62 -24.98
N LYS A 264 -5.44 22.53 -24.42
CA LYS A 264 -6.19 21.53 -23.64
C LYS A 264 -5.44 21.19 -22.37
N LEU A 265 -6.17 21.08 -21.25
CA LEU A 265 -5.67 20.44 -20.05
C LEU A 265 -5.69 18.92 -20.29
N VAL A 266 -4.52 18.29 -20.18
CA VAL A 266 -4.33 16.86 -20.38
C VAL A 266 -3.81 16.24 -19.09
N PHE A 267 -4.48 15.19 -18.64
CA PHE A 267 -4.06 14.32 -17.56
C PHE A 267 -3.35 13.11 -18.16
N PHE A 268 -2.18 12.78 -17.61
CA PHE A 268 -1.40 11.59 -17.96
C PHE A 268 -1.34 10.67 -16.74
N GLU A 269 -1.87 9.46 -16.87
CA GLU A 269 -2.08 8.54 -15.75
C GLU A 269 -1.42 7.19 -16.04
N LEU A 270 -0.29 6.91 -15.38
CA LEU A 270 0.36 5.61 -15.44
C LEU A 270 -0.29 4.67 -14.43
N ASP A 271 -0.99 3.63 -14.88
CA ASP A 271 -1.66 2.66 -14.02
C ASP A 271 -0.81 1.39 -13.81
N LEU A 272 -0.93 0.85 -12.60
CA LEU A 272 -0.11 -0.23 -12.04
C LEU A 272 -0.96 -0.99 -11.02
N LEU A 273 -1.13 -2.31 -11.15
CA LEU A 273 -1.99 -3.08 -10.23
C LEU A 273 -1.53 -2.98 -8.76
N ASP A 274 -0.26 -3.32 -8.50
CA ASP A 274 0.40 -3.14 -7.20
C ASP A 274 1.40 -1.98 -7.29
N ARG A 275 1.44 -1.14 -6.26
CA ARG A 275 2.35 0.00 -6.11
C ARG A 275 3.61 -0.44 -5.33
N ASP A 276 4.41 -1.36 -5.88
CA ASP A 276 5.48 -2.02 -5.11
C ASP A 276 6.70 -1.14 -4.83
N VAL A 277 7.04 -0.27 -5.79
CA VAL A 277 8.21 0.63 -5.80
C VAL A 277 7.83 1.89 -6.57
N PRO A 278 8.45 3.06 -6.33
CA PRO A 278 8.16 4.26 -7.10
C PRO A 278 8.38 4.08 -8.61
N CYS A 279 7.55 4.77 -9.38
CA CYS A 279 7.70 4.92 -10.82
C CYS A 279 8.02 6.40 -11.13
N THR A 280 8.03 6.80 -12.41
CA THR A 280 8.28 8.19 -12.80
C THR A 280 7.71 8.48 -14.18
N LEU A 281 6.94 9.56 -14.29
CA LEU A 281 6.66 10.25 -15.54
C LEU A 281 7.39 11.60 -15.60
N LYS A 282 7.87 11.96 -16.80
CA LYS A 282 8.28 13.34 -17.16
C LYS A 282 7.86 13.65 -18.59
N ILE A 283 7.39 14.87 -18.82
CA ILE A 283 6.98 15.35 -20.15
C ILE A 283 7.86 16.49 -20.62
N PHE A 284 8.25 16.42 -21.89
CA PHE A 284 9.14 17.36 -22.56
C PHE A 284 8.49 17.89 -23.83
N ARG A 285 8.79 19.14 -24.18
CA ARG A 285 8.51 19.72 -25.50
C ARG A 285 9.78 19.69 -26.34
N GLN A 286 9.65 19.39 -27.63
CA GLN A 286 10.73 19.59 -28.57
C GLN A 286 10.84 21.07 -28.95
N GLU A 287 12.04 21.64 -28.79
CA GLU A 287 12.36 23.01 -29.18
C GLU A 287 13.54 23.04 -30.16
N PRO A 288 13.67 24.10 -30.98
CA PRO A 288 14.90 24.39 -31.70
C PRO A 288 16.07 24.60 -30.72
N GLY A 289 17.24 24.06 -31.07
CA GLY A 289 18.51 24.27 -30.38
C GLY A 289 19.63 24.54 -31.38
N ALA A 290 20.77 25.06 -30.88
CA ALA A 290 21.89 25.47 -31.73
C ALA A 290 22.52 24.30 -32.52
N GLU A 291 22.42 23.08 -32.01
CA GLU A 291 22.98 21.85 -32.61
C GLU A 291 21.88 20.92 -33.19
N GLY A 292 20.64 21.40 -33.28
CA GLY A 292 19.47 20.62 -33.69
C GLY A 292 18.35 20.62 -32.64
N PRO A 293 17.32 19.77 -32.79
CA PRO A 293 16.23 19.67 -31.83
C PRO A 293 16.72 19.28 -30.43
N ARG A 294 16.23 19.98 -29.42
CA ARG A 294 16.46 19.68 -27.99
C ARG A 294 15.13 19.43 -27.28
N LEU A 295 15.18 18.67 -26.20
CA LEU A 295 14.04 18.50 -25.30
C LEU A 295 14.15 19.44 -24.11
N VAL A 296 13.02 20.06 -23.73
CA VAL A 296 12.89 20.91 -22.56
C VAL A 296 11.72 20.39 -21.72
N GLU A 297 11.90 20.23 -20.41
CA GLU A 297 10.82 19.80 -19.53
C GLU A 297 9.66 20.79 -19.61
N TYR A 298 8.46 20.28 -19.89
CA TYR A 298 7.27 21.09 -20.08
C TYR A 298 6.47 21.14 -18.78
N THR A 299 6.17 22.34 -18.28
CA THR A 299 5.62 22.55 -16.94
C THR A 299 4.36 23.43 -16.90
N GLN A 300 3.81 23.85 -18.05
CA GLN A 300 2.55 24.61 -18.08
C GLN A 300 1.38 23.72 -17.65
N GLY A 301 0.54 24.17 -16.71
CA GLY A 301 -0.51 23.35 -16.09
C GLY A 301 -0.02 22.33 -15.06
N LYS A 302 1.25 22.40 -14.62
CA LYS A 302 1.83 21.49 -13.62
C LYS A 302 1.15 21.63 -12.26
N ASP A 303 0.77 20.50 -11.69
CA ASP A 303 0.30 20.35 -10.31
C ASP A 303 1.35 20.89 -9.30
N PRO A 304 0.98 21.76 -8.34
CA PRO A 304 1.89 22.22 -7.28
C PRO A 304 2.42 21.08 -6.40
N THR A 305 1.72 19.96 -6.26
CA THR A 305 2.16 18.77 -5.50
C THR A 305 3.17 17.90 -6.25
N GLU A 306 3.32 18.10 -7.56
CA GLU A 306 4.43 17.56 -8.35
C GLU A 306 5.76 18.32 -8.06
N ILE A 307 5.75 19.23 -7.07
CA ILE A 307 6.93 19.77 -6.42
C ILE A 307 7.32 18.85 -5.25
N ARG A 308 8.63 18.63 -5.09
CA ARG A 308 9.25 17.71 -4.12
C ARG A 308 8.69 17.88 -2.71
N HIS A 309 8.06 16.83 -2.18
CA HIS A 309 7.50 16.81 -0.83
C HIS A 309 8.48 16.13 0.15
N ASP A 310 8.68 16.71 1.34
CA ASP A 310 9.49 16.17 2.45
C ASP A 310 10.78 15.43 2.05
N ASP A 311 11.81 16.20 1.67
CA ASP A 311 13.17 15.75 1.36
C ASP A 311 13.34 14.79 0.16
N GLN A 312 12.34 14.64 -0.72
CA GLN A 312 12.45 13.90 -1.99
C GLN A 312 13.31 14.68 -3.02
N TYR A 313 14.63 14.74 -2.82
CA TYR A 313 15.56 15.46 -3.71
C TYR A 313 16.01 14.70 -4.97
N ASP A 314 15.66 13.42 -5.11
CA ASP A 314 16.13 12.57 -6.22
C ASP A 314 15.17 12.63 -7.42
N GLU A 315 15.72 13.00 -8.58
CA GLU A 315 15.04 13.11 -9.87
C GLU A 315 14.46 11.78 -10.41
N LEU A 316 14.76 10.66 -9.75
CA LEU A 316 14.28 9.31 -10.05
C LEU A 316 12.98 8.92 -9.31
N VAL A 317 12.43 9.80 -8.47
CA VAL A 317 11.17 9.62 -7.72
C VAL A 317 10.21 10.76 -8.08
N ASN A 318 9.54 10.61 -9.23
CA ASN A 318 8.62 11.59 -9.83
C ASN A 318 7.21 11.00 -9.96
N PHE A 319 6.17 11.82 -10.09
CA PHE A 319 4.77 11.37 -10.03
C PHE A 319 4.38 10.39 -11.16
N LYS A 320 3.39 9.52 -10.89
CA LYS A 320 2.72 8.64 -11.88
C LYS A 320 1.54 9.31 -12.57
N PHE A 321 1.15 10.48 -12.05
CA PHE A 321 0.10 11.35 -12.58
C PHE A 321 0.73 12.71 -12.93
N LEU A 322 0.44 13.24 -14.12
CA LEU A 322 0.85 14.59 -14.51
C LEU A 322 -0.34 15.36 -15.10
N THR A 323 -0.50 16.61 -14.70
CA THR A 323 -1.43 17.57 -15.31
C THR A 323 -0.64 18.52 -16.21
N ARG A 324 -1.06 18.77 -17.46
CA ARG A 324 -0.43 19.80 -18.32
C ARG A 324 -1.43 20.49 -19.22
N VAL A 325 -1.28 21.81 -19.40
CA VAL A 325 -1.98 22.55 -20.46
C VAL A 325 -1.12 22.54 -21.71
N LEU A 326 -1.49 21.72 -22.69
CA LEU A 326 -0.77 21.58 -23.95
C LEU A 326 -1.10 22.70 -24.94
N THR A 327 -0.13 23.03 -25.81
CA THR A 327 -0.25 24.00 -26.91
C THR A 327 0.35 23.39 -28.18
N PRO A 328 0.10 23.93 -29.39
CA PRO A 328 0.62 23.34 -30.63
C PRO A 328 2.12 23.01 -30.58
N GLY A 329 2.49 21.74 -30.84
CA GLY A 329 3.87 21.29 -30.79
C GLY A 329 4.05 19.78 -30.67
N ARG A 330 5.31 19.35 -30.79
CA ARG A 330 5.73 17.96 -30.59
C ARG A 330 6.20 17.75 -29.15
N TYR A 331 5.71 16.68 -28.55
CA TYR A 331 5.95 16.32 -27.16
C TYR A 331 6.56 14.93 -27.05
N TYR A 332 7.27 14.73 -25.94
CA TYR A 332 7.88 13.46 -25.56
C TYR A 332 7.55 13.18 -24.10
N LEU A 333 7.08 11.97 -23.79
CA LEU A 333 6.82 11.52 -22.43
C LEU A 333 7.81 10.40 -22.11
N SER A 334 8.62 10.56 -21.06
CA SER A 334 9.45 9.48 -20.53
C SER A 334 8.71 8.78 -19.39
N VAL A 335 8.67 7.46 -19.48
CA VAL A 335 8.05 6.54 -18.53
C VAL A 335 9.13 5.65 -17.95
N LYS A 336 9.26 5.64 -16.62
CA LYS A 336 10.02 4.64 -15.87
C LYS A 336 9.04 3.92 -14.96
N ALA A 337 8.45 2.84 -15.46
CA ALA A 337 7.38 2.15 -14.72
C ALA A 337 7.90 1.36 -13.52
N ASN A 338 9.15 0.85 -13.57
CA ASN A 338 9.73 -0.06 -12.57
C ASN A 338 8.90 -1.35 -12.29
N HIS A 339 7.91 -1.65 -13.14
CA HIS A 339 6.94 -2.74 -12.99
C HIS A 339 6.91 -3.61 -14.25
N PRO A 340 6.70 -4.94 -14.13
CA PRO A 340 6.71 -5.84 -15.29
C PRO A 340 5.73 -5.45 -16.40
N VAL A 341 4.58 -4.89 -16.04
CA VAL A 341 3.50 -4.44 -16.93
C VAL A 341 2.96 -3.11 -16.43
N TRP A 342 2.50 -2.27 -17.35
CA TRP A 342 1.88 -0.98 -17.08
C TRP A 342 0.95 -0.55 -18.23
N SER A 343 -0.05 0.27 -17.93
CA SER A 343 -0.83 1.00 -18.93
C SER A 343 -0.75 2.51 -18.67
N LEU A 344 -0.83 3.32 -19.71
CA LEU A 344 -0.88 4.77 -19.60
C LEU A 344 -2.16 5.27 -20.27
N ARG A 345 -2.99 5.99 -19.52
CA ARG A 345 -4.22 6.62 -20.01
C ARG A 345 -4.02 8.12 -20.12
N THR A 346 -4.73 8.74 -21.06
CA THR A 346 -4.73 10.21 -21.21
C THR A 346 -6.14 10.76 -21.35
N THR A 347 -6.46 11.76 -20.53
CA THR A 347 -7.80 12.39 -20.49
C THR A 347 -7.65 13.87 -20.86
N LEU A 348 -8.52 14.40 -21.73
CA LEU A 348 -8.43 15.76 -22.27
C LEU A 348 -9.63 16.61 -21.87
N PHE A 349 -9.35 17.83 -21.42
CA PHE A 349 -10.33 18.83 -20.99
C PHE A 349 -10.01 20.20 -21.60
N ASP A 350 -11.00 21.07 -21.76
CA ASP A 350 -10.74 22.50 -21.97
C ASP A 350 -10.05 23.08 -20.72
N PRO A 351 -9.09 24.02 -20.82
CA PRO A 351 -8.45 24.57 -19.63
C PRO A 351 -9.45 25.36 -18.75
N PRO A 352 -9.41 25.19 -17.41
CA PRO A 352 -10.20 25.99 -16.47
C PRO A 352 -9.76 27.47 -16.45
N PRO A 353 -10.55 28.38 -15.84
CA PRO A 353 -11.78 28.15 -15.07
C PRO A 353 -13.00 27.81 -15.94
N TYR A 354 -13.88 26.92 -15.44
CA TYR A 354 -15.14 26.59 -16.11
C TYR A 354 -16.29 27.46 -15.59
N SER A 355 -17.18 27.87 -16.50
CA SER A 355 -18.44 28.51 -16.14
C SER A 355 -19.57 27.53 -15.77
N ASP A 356 -19.43 26.26 -16.15
CA ASP A 356 -20.34 25.18 -15.74
C ASP A 356 -19.81 24.51 -14.46
N PRO A 357 -20.54 24.60 -13.32
CA PRO A 357 -20.15 23.95 -12.08
C PRO A 357 -19.99 22.44 -12.20
N ARG A 358 -20.79 21.78 -13.05
CA ARG A 358 -20.70 20.32 -13.24
C ARG A 358 -19.36 19.93 -13.84
N LYS A 359 -18.92 20.67 -14.86
CA LYS A 359 -17.61 20.45 -15.47
C LYS A 359 -16.46 20.76 -14.51
N ALA A 360 -16.60 21.81 -13.70
CA ALA A 360 -15.63 22.14 -12.65
C ALA A 360 -15.47 20.99 -11.65
N VAL A 361 -16.59 20.39 -11.19
CA VAL A 361 -16.60 19.24 -10.28
C VAL A 361 -16.04 17.98 -10.95
N GLU A 362 -16.45 17.61 -12.16
CA GLU A 362 -15.97 16.41 -12.87
C GLU A 362 -14.43 16.40 -12.96
N VAL A 363 -13.84 17.53 -13.35
CA VAL A 363 -12.39 17.68 -13.56
C VAL A 363 -11.64 17.65 -12.24
N ALA A 364 -12.15 18.33 -11.22
CA ALA A 364 -11.53 18.36 -9.90
C ALA A 364 -11.64 17.02 -9.15
N MET A 365 -12.77 16.33 -9.28
CA MET A 365 -12.97 14.98 -8.74
C MET A 365 -12.01 13.97 -9.36
N ARG A 366 -11.83 14.02 -10.69
CA ARG A 366 -10.80 13.23 -11.38
C ARG A 366 -9.40 13.54 -10.86
N TYR A 367 -9.05 14.84 -10.82
CA TYR A 367 -7.78 15.34 -10.30
C TYR A 367 -7.47 14.80 -8.89
N MET A 368 -8.39 14.97 -7.93
CA MET A 368 -8.18 14.57 -6.53
C MET A 368 -7.85 13.09 -6.37
N VAL A 369 -8.55 12.22 -7.09
CA VAL A 369 -8.34 10.76 -7.00
C VAL A 369 -7.01 10.34 -7.64
N ASP A 370 -6.64 10.92 -8.78
CA ASP A 370 -5.38 10.60 -9.46
C ASP A 370 -4.15 11.15 -8.72
N VAL A 371 -4.21 12.37 -8.19
CA VAL A 371 -3.13 12.93 -7.36
C VAL A 371 -2.99 12.17 -6.04
N GLY A 372 -4.10 11.74 -5.43
CA GLY A 372 -4.10 10.91 -4.22
C GLY A 372 -3.39 9.56 -4.43
N ASP A 373 -3.76 8.82 -5.47
CA ASP A 373 -3.06 7.57 -5.84
C ASP A 373 -1.59 7.81 -6.17
N SER A 374 -1.25 8.90 -6.88
CA SER A 374 0.14 9.24 -7.20
C SER A 374 0.98 9.55 -5.97
N PHE A 375 0.44 10.30 -5.01
CA PHE A 375 1.10 10.64 -3.75
C PHE A 375 1.48 9.38 -2.96
N PHE A 376 0.56 8.42 -2.81
CA PHE A 376 0.84 7.19 -2.07
C PHE A 376 1.62 6.14 -2.88
N SER A 377 1.48 6.11 -4.20
CA SER A 377 2.28 5.23 -5.08
C SER A 377 3.78 5.50 -5.01
N ASN A 378 4.16 6.76 -4.80
CA ASN A 378 5.57 7.16 -4.68
C ASN A 378 6.10 7.12 -3.25
N THR A 379 5.21 6.94 -2.27
CA THR A 379 5.49 6.96 -0.84
C THR A 379 6.16 8.27 -0.37
N PRO A 380 5.45 9.13 0.37
CA PRO A 380 5.99 10.42 0.76
C PRO A 380 7.10 10.26 1.83
N ARG A 381 7.83 11.36 2.10
CA ARG A 381 8.58 11.55 3.36
C ARG A 381 9.69 10.54 3.73
N LYS A 382 10.44 10.03 2.75
CA LYS A 382 11.47 8.98 2.95
C LYS A 382 10.92 7.59 3.34
N GLY A 383 9.64 7.30 3.16
CA GLY A 383 9.14 5.94 3.34
C GLY A 383 9.52 4.97 2.21
N SER A 384 9.71 5.51 0.99
CA SER A 384 9.78 4.76 -0.27
C SER A 384 10.87 3.67 -0.31
N VAL A 385 10.54 2.50 -0.83
CA VAL A 385 11.52 1.46 -1.19
C VAL A 385 11.80 1.45 -2.68
N ARG A 386 13.05 1.24 -3.08
CA ARG A 386 13.42 1.14 -4.50
C ARG A 386 13.47 -0.31 -5.00
N THR A 387 13.50 -1.27 -4.09
CA THR A 387 13.63 -2.69 -4.44
C THR A 387 12.55 -3.52 -3.77
N ARG A 388 12.15 -4.62 -4.43
CA ARG A 388 11.11 -5.52 -3.92
C ARG A 388 11.60 -6.47 -2.83
N ALA A 389 12.90 -6.49 -2.54
CA ALA A 389 13.43 -7.15 -1.35
C ALA A 389 13.19 -6.36 -0.05
N GLU A 390 13.19 -5.03 -0.12
CA GLU A 390 13.04 -4.14 1.04
C GLU A 390 11.59 -4.09 1.55
N ASN A 391 11.41 -3.78 2.84
CA ASN A 391 10.12 -3.43 3.43
C ASN A 391 9.89 -1.92 3.35
N VAL A 392 8.69 -1.52 2.92
CA VAL A 392 8.15 -0.20 3.26
C VAL A 392 8.00 -0.08 4.78
N THR A 393 8.09 1.12 5.32
CA THR A 393 7.75 1.36 6.72
C THR A 393 6.25 1.24 6.95
N ASP A 394 5.85 0.94 8.18
CA ASP A 394 4.43 0.85 8.53
C ASP A 394 3.70 2.20 8.36
N GLU A 395 4.39 3.32 8.58
CA GLU A 395 3.90 4.69 8.30
C GLU A 395 3.41 4.82 6.86
N THR A 396 4.26 4.46 5.90
CA THR A 396 3.95 4.51 4.46
C THR A 396 2.68 3.76 4.13
N GLU A 397 2.52 2.60 4.75
CA GLU A 397 1.43 1.70 4.45
C GLU A 397 0.10 2.21 5.03
N ARG A 398 0.09 2.62 6.30
CA ARG A 398 -1.13 2.86 7.07
C ARG A 398 -1.43 4.34 7.35
N CYS A 399 -0.51 5.26 7.12
CA CYS A 399 -0.77 6.69 7.26
C CYS A 399 -1.80 7.17 6.22
N ILE A 400 -2.91 7.72 6.72
CA ILE A 400 -3.98 8.38 5.95
C ILE A 400 -4.23 9.83 6.41
N THR A 401 -3.42 10.31 7.35
CA THR A 401 -3.50 11.64 7.97
C THR A 401 -3.05 12.75 7.04
N CYS A 402 -2.39 12.42 5.93
CA CYS A 402 -2.07 13.38 4.88
C CYS A 402 -3.34 13.73 4.08
N HIS A 403 -3.52 15.02 3.77
CA HIS A 403 -4.61 15.55 2.96
C HIS A 403 -4.94 14.74 1.67
N PRO A 404 -3.96 14.20 0.89
CA PRO A 404 -4.22 13.41 -0.31
C PRO A 404 -5.06 12.13 -0.10
N ALA A 405 -5.23 11.64 1.13
CA ALA A 405 -6.12 10.52 1.43
C ALA A 405 -7.54 10.99 1.78
N HIS A 406 -7.73 11.47 3.02
CA HIS A 406 -9.05 11.71 3.57
C HIS A 406 -9.81 12.90 2.94
N PHE A 407 -9.12 13.90 2.37
CA PHE A 407 -9.81 15.02 1.71
C PHE A 407 -10.27 14.63 0.31
N THR A 408 -9.42 13.90 -0.43
CA THR A 408 -9.73 13.27 -1.71
C THR A 408 -10.97 12.38 -1.61
N MET A 409 -10.98 11.43 -0.68
CA MET A 409 -12.05 10.42 -0.66
C MET A 409 -13.35 10.99 -0.08
N LEU A 410 -13.30 11.86 0.94
CA LEU A 410 -14.51 12.49 1.47
C LEU A 410 -15.22 13.39 0.43
N SER A 411 -14.48 14.19 -0.33
CA SER A 411 -15.08 15.01 -1.39
C SER A 411 -15.59 14.19 -2.57
N THR A 412 -14.83 13.16 -2.98
CA THR A 412 -15.24 12.25 -4.06
C THR A 412 -16.52 11.50 -3.69
N LEU A 413 -16.60 10.94 -2.47
CA LEU A 413 -17.80 10.23 -2.00
C LEU A 413 -19.01 11.17 -1.83
N THR A 414 -18.79 12.44 -1.46
CA THR A 414 -19.88 13.45 -1.46
C THR A 414 -20.35 13.78 -2.87
N ALA A 415 -19.45 13.91 -3.85
CA ALA A 415 -19.84 14.11 -5.24
C ALA A 415 -20.60 12.89 -5.80
N VAL A 416 -20.16 11.67 -5.47
CA VAL A 416 -20.86 10.41 -5.82
C VAL A 416 -22.28 10.38 -5.24
N ARG A 417 -22.47 10.78 -3.97
CA ARG A 417 -23.81 10.92 -3.35
C ARG A 417 -24.71 11.88 -4.15
N ASN A 418 -24.12 12.91 -4.75
CA ASN A 418 -24.78 13.90 -5.60
C ASN A 418 -24.83 13.52 -7.09
N GLY A 419 -24.62 12.23 -7.42
CA GLY A 419 -24.82 11.67 -8.75
C GLY A 419 -23.65 11.85 -9.73
N TYR A 420 -22.46 12.26 -9.27
CA TYR A 420 -21.27 12.34 -10.11
C TYR A 420 -20.58 10.96 -10.23
N THR A 421 -20.13 10.64 -11.44
CA THR A 421 -19.53 9.34 -11.76
C THR A 421 -18.00 9.33 -11.63
N VAL A 422 -17.45 8.40 -10.85
CA VAL A 422 -16.01 8.10 -10.84
C VAL A 422 -15.62 7.47 -12.17
N ARG A 423 -14.65 8.10 -12.87
CA ARG A 423 -14.10 7.61 -14.15
C ARG A 423 -12.76 6.88 -14.01
N ASN A 424 -12.12 6.94 -12.85
CA ASN A 424 -10.81 6.35 -12.52
C ASN A 424 -10.97 5.30 -11.42
N ALA A 425 -11.70 4.24 -11.75
CA ALA A 425 -11.92 3.08 -10.89
C ALA A 425 -10.64 2.47 -10.27
N PRO A 426 -9.49 2.32 -10.98
CA PRO A 426 -8.26 1.77 -10.39
C PRO A 426 -7.71 2.60 -9.23
N GLN A 427 -7.63 3.91 -9.42
CA GLN A 427 -7.11 4.85 -8.45
C GLN A 427 -8.08 4.98 -7.27
N PHE A 428 -9.37 5.12 -7.56
CA PHE A 428 -10.43 5.18 -6.54
C PHE A 428 -10.44 3.94 -5.64
N LYS A 429 -10.32 2.72 -6.21
CA LYS A 429 -10.23 1.50 -5.41
C LYS A 429 -8.98 1.47 -4.55
N PHE A 430 -7.80 1.72 -5.12
CA PHE A 430 -6.55 1.72 -4.37
C PHE A 430 -6.61 2.67 -3.16
N MET A 431 -7.24 3.84 -3.32
CA MET A 431 -7.46 4.78 -2.22
C MET A 431 -8.41 4.24 -1.14
N MET A 432 -9.49 3.55 -1.51
CA MET A 432 -10.38 2.89 -0.54
C MET A 432 -9.69 1.71 0.18
N ASP A 433 -8.94 0.87 -0.54
CA ASP A 433 -8.14 -0.22 0.05
C ASP A 433 -7.18 0.33 1.10
N LYS A 434 -6.52 1.47 0.81
CA LYS A 434 -5.63 2.15 1.76
C LYS A 434 -6.37 2.65 3.00
N LEU A 435 -7.57 3.22 2.85
CA LEU A 435 -8.40 3.65 3.99
C LEU A 435 -8.79 2.47 4.88
N TYR A 436 -9.27 1.37 4.31
CA TYR A 436 -9.58 0.15 5.05
C TYR A 436 -8.35 -0.51 5.71
N ASN A 437 -7.15 -0.32 5.15
CA ASN A 437 -5.91 -0.87 5.67
C ASN A 437 -5.24 -0.03 6.78
N ALA A 438 -5.69 1.22 6.99
CA ALA A 438 -5.09 2.14 7.96
C ALA A 438 -5.26 1.75 9.45
N PRO A 439 -6.45 1.36 9.93
CA PRO A 439 -6.69 1.19 11.36
C PRO A 439 -6.19 -0.17 11.88
N ALA A 440 -5.86 -0.23 13.17
CA ALA A 440 -5.46 -1.47 13.86
C ALA A 440 -6.15 -1.59 15.24
N PRO A 441 -6.24 -2.80 15.83
CA PRO A 441 -6.74 -2.99 17.19
C PRO A 441 -6.01 -2.12 18.23
N LEU A 442 -6.79 -1.47 19.10
CA LEU A 442 -6.31 -0.67 20.21
C LEU A 442 -5.96 -1.56 21.40
N TYR A 443 -4.83 -1.27 22.06
CA TYR A 443 -4.37 -2.04 23.21
C TYR A 443 -5.42 -2.09 24.33
N GLY A 444 -5.73 -3.30 24.80
CA GLY A 444 -6.74 -3.55 25.83
C GLY A 444 -8.20 -3.55 25.33
N PHE A 445 -8.48 -3.17 24.08
CA PHE A 445 -9.82 -3.07 23.51
C PHE A 445 -9.89 -3.74 22.12
N PRO A 446 -10.08 -5.08 22.04
CA PRO A 446 -9.92 -5.83 20.78
C PRO A 446 -10.84 -5.36 19.64
N ASP A 447 -12.08 -4.96 19.96
CA ASP A 447 -13.10 -4.50 19.00
C ASP A 447 -13.11 -2.96 18.84
N THR A 448 -12.04 -2.29 19.24
CA THR A 448 -11.85 -0.83 19.13
C THR A 448 -10.57 -0.56 18.38
N TYR A 449 -10.60 0.25 17.33
CA TYR A 449 -9.44 0.45 16.46
C TYR A 449 -8.89 1.88 16.55
N TRP A 450 -7.58 2.02 16.35
CA TRP A 450 -6.84 3.30 16.33
C TRP A 450 -6.05 3.51 15.04
N LEU A 451 -5.72 4.77 14.77
CA LEU A 451 -4.92 5.23 13.62
C LEU A 451 -3.55 5.69 14.12
N ARG A 452 -2.57 4.79 14.04
CA ARG A 452 -1.23 4.94 14.64
C ARG A 452 -0.47 6.23 14.24
N PHE A 453 -0.73 6.78 13.05
CA PHE A 453 -0.03 7.96 12.49
C PHE A 453 -0.88 9.24 12.50
N GLU A 454 -1.98 9.24 13.23
CA GLU A 454 -2.93 10.35 13.32
C GLU A 454 -2.65 11.26 14.52
N LEU A 455 -2.67 12.57 14.27
CA LEU A 455 -2.45 13.62 15.28
C LEU A 455 -3.76 14.07 15.95
N ALA A 456 -4.89 13.84 15.29
CA ALA A 456 -6.24 14.16 15.77
C ALA A 456 -7.07 12.88 15.89
N PRO A 457 -6.99 12.14 17.01
CA PRO A 457 -7.52 10.77 17.12
C PRO A 457 -9.02 10.64 16.84
N ALA A 458 -9.85 11.48 17.46
CA ALA A 458 -11.30 11.41 17.30
C ALA A 458 -11.71 11.90 15.90
N ASN A 459 -11.03 12.92 15.37
CA ASN A 459 -11.25 13.45 14.03
C ASN A 459 -10.85 12.45 12.92
N GLY A 460 -9.71 11.78 13.05
CA GLY A 460 -9.27 10.79 12.06
C GLY A 460 -10.15 9.55 12.05
N THR A 461 -10.56 9.05 13.23
CA THR A 461 -11.44 7.88 13.33
C THR A 461 -12.86 8.17 12.85
N SER A 462 -13.43 9.33 13.20
CA SER A 462 -14.77 9.70 12.74
C SER A 462 -14.81 9.99 11.24
N ARG A 463 -13.80 10.65 10.67
CA ARG A 463 -13.68 10.84 9.21
C ARG A 463 -13.47 9.51 8.48
N LEU A 464 -12.63 8.61 9.00
CA LEU A 464 -12.47 7.28 8.41
C LEU A 464 -13.80 6.52 8.43
N GLY A 465 -14.44 6.40 9.60
CA GLY A 465 -15.74 5.74 9.73
C GLY A 465 -16.80 6.35 8.78
N THR A 466 -16.83 7.68 8.66
CA THR A 466 -17.72 8.39 7.72
C THR A 466 -17.45 7.99 6.27
N MET A 467 -16.19 8.01 5.81
CA MET A 467 -15.84 7.62 4.44
C MET A 467 -16.14 6.14 4.16
N LEU A 468 -15.86 5.24 5.11
CA LEU A 468 -16.16 3.82 4.96
C LEU A 468 -17.67 3.58 4.88
N LEU A 469 -18.48 4.20 5.76
CA LEU A 469 -19.94 4.10 5.70
C LEU A 469 -20.51 4.67 4.38
N MET A 470 -19.98 5.80 3.90
CA MET A 470 -20.36 6.35 2.59
C MET A 470 -19.98 5.40 1.44
N TYR A 471 -18.83 4.73 1.51
CA TYR A 471 -18.45 3.73 0.50
C TYR A 471 -19.35 2.50 0.52
N GLU A 472 -19.69 2.02 1.71
CA GLU A 472 -20.60 0.89 1.92
C GLU A 472 -22.01 1.19 1.42
N ASP A 473 -22.53 2.40 1.64
CA ASP A 473 -23.87 2.80 1.19
C ASP A 473 -23.93 3.11 -0.32
N LEU A 474 -22.89 3.72 -0.89
CA LEU A 474 -22.93 4.30 -2.25
C LEU A 474 -22.29 3.40 -3.32
N VAL A 475 -21.29 2.59 -2.96
CA VAL A 475 -20.43 1.89 -3.93
C VAL A 475 -20.42 0.38 -3.73
N SER A 476 -19.92 -0.13 -2.60
CA SER A 476 -19.77 -1.59 -2.40
C SER A 476 -21.09 -2.29 -2.04
N HIS A 477 -22.06 -1.57 -1.47
CA HIS A 477 -23.34 -2.12 -0.97
C HIS A 477 -23.13 -3.26 0.05
N ARG A 478 -21.97 -3.31 0.70
CA ARG A 478 -21.48 -4.41 1.53
C ARG A 478 -21.06 -3.91 2.91
N PRO A 479 -21.88 -4.08 3.95
CA PRO A 479 -21.53 -3.69 5.32
C PRO A 479 -20.29 -4.42 5.84
N THR A 480 -19.42 -3.70 6.54
CA THR A 480 -18.25 -4.28 7.23
C THR A 480 -18.21 -3.86 8.71
N GLU A 481 -17.37 -4.53 9.51
CA GLU A 481 -17.18 -4.18 10.93
C GLU A 481 -16.16 -3.05 11.17
N THR A 482 -15.38 -2.65 10.16
CA THR A 482 -14.36 -1.60 10.33
C THR A 482 -14.96 -0.27 10.82
N PRO A 483 -16.12 0.21 10.31
CA PRO A 483 -16.83 1.33 10.90
C PRO A 483 -17.14 1.14 12.40
N SER A 484 -17.70 -0.02 12.80
CA SER A 484 -17.99 -0.38 14.20
C SER A 484 -16.75 -0.24 15.09
N HIS A 485 -15.62 -0.76 14.65
CA HIS A 485 -14.37 -0.70 15.39
C HIS A 485 -13.84 0.74 15.56
N THR A 486 -14.01 1.61 14.56
CA THR A 486 -13.67 3.05 14.70
C THR A 486 -14.64 3.77 15.62
N ALA A 487 -15.93 3.44 15.58
CA ALA A 487 -16.97 4.05 16.41
C ALA A 487 -16.80 3.75 17.90
N ASN A 488 -16.32 2.56 18.25
CA ASN A 488 -16.02 2.20 19.64
C ASN A 488 -14.93 3.10 20.26
N TYR A 489 -14.03 3.69 19.46
CA TYR A 489 -13.07 4.67 19.97
C TYR A 489 -13.74 6.00 20.30
N LEU A 490 -14.65 6.46 19.44
CA LEU A 490 -15.43 7.69 19.67
C LEU A 490 -16.22 7.64 20.98
N ARG A 491 -16.68 6.45 21.39
CA ARG A 491 -17.34 6.23 22.67
C ARG A 491 -16.42 6.44 23.87
N LEU A 492 -15.15 6.01 23.80
CA LEU A 492 -14.14 6.30 24.82
C LEU A 492 -13.84 7.80 24.95
N VAL A 493 -14.14 8.59 23.91
CA VAL A 493 -14.02 10.05 23.90
C VAL A 493 -15.29 10.72 24.44
N TYR A 494 -16.49 10.34 23.97
CA TYR A 494 -17.71 11.13 24.23
C TYR A 494 -18.66 10.58 25.31
N ASP A 495 -18.75 9.26 25.54
CA ASP A 495 -19.80 8.66 26.39
C ASP A 495 -19.78 9.14 27.86
N ALA A 496 -18.65 9.69 28.33
CA ALA A 496 -18.47 10.15 29.70
C ALA A 496 -18.35 11.68 29.86
N ARG A 497 -18.51 12.47 28.78
CA ARG A 497 -18.32 13.93 28.82
C ARG A 497 -19.64 14.69 28.79
N ASP A 498 -19.83 15.65 29.68
CA ASP A 498 -21.00 16.54 29.70
C ASP A 498 -20.81 17.83 28.88
N VAL A 499 -19.62 18.05 28.32
CA VAL A 499 -19.27 19.19 27.44
C VAL A 499 -18.28 18.74 26.35
N LEU A 500 -18.15 19.53 25.28
CA LEU A 500 -17.15 19.26 24.22
C LEU A 500 -15.70 19.38 24.76
N PRO A 501 -14.72 18.62 24.22
CA PRO A 501 -13.40 18.45 24.81
C PRO A 501 -12.64 19.74 25.17
N ARG A 502 -12.68 20.79 24.34
CA ARG A 502 -12.03 22.10 24.60
C ARG A 502 -12.54 22.80 25.86
N ALA A 503 -13.80 22.53 26.25
CA ALA A 503 -14.44 23.07 27.44
C ALA A 503 -14.35 22.13 28.66
N ASP A 504 -13.93 20.88 28.48
CA ASP A 504 -13.90 19.87 29.54
C ASP A 504 -12.75 20.09 30.53
N THR A 505 -13.08 20.56 31.73
CA THR A 505 -12.13 20.68 32.86
C THR A 505 -12.16 19.49 33.82
N VAL A 506 -13.06 18.51 33.62
CA VAL A 506 -13.27 17.38 34.54
C VAL A 506 -12.42 16.19 34.11
N HIS A 507 -12.43 15.85 32.83
CA HIS A 507 -11.60 14.78 32.24
C HIS A 507 -10.27 15.31 31.72
N TYR A 508 -9.94 16.55 32.08
CA TYR A 508 -8.67 17.22 31.78
C TYR A 508 -7.49 16.48 32.39
N VAL A 509 -6.41 16.29 31.63
CA VAL A 509 -5.19 15.63 32.11
C VAL A 509 -4.00 16.61 32.04
N GLU A 510 -3.56 17.07 33.20
CA GLU A 510 -2.46 18.06 33.32
C GLU A 510 -1.12 17.57 32.74
N LYS A 511 -0.84 16.25 32.82
CA LYS A 511 0.38 15.64 32.26
C LYS A 511 0.52 15.80 30.73
N PHE A 512 -0.55 16.19 30.04
CA PHE A 512 -0.62 16.38 28.60
C PHE A 512 -0.95 17.84 28.19
N GLN A 513 -0.71 18.81 29.09
CA GLN A 513 -0.97 20.23 28.88
C GLN A 513 -0.12 20.80 27.71
N PRO A 514 -0.73 21.29 26.61
CA PRO A 514 -0.02 22.10 25.63
C PRO A 514 0.35 23.45 26.26
N THR A 515 1.48 24.00 25.88
CA THR A 515 1.97 25.27 26.46
C THR A 515 1.15 26.51 26.08
N LYS A 516 0.15 26.39 25.17
CA LYS A 516 -0.58 27.54 24.60
C LYS A 516 -2.09 27.38 24.32
N THR A 517 -2.64 26.16 24.13
CA THR A 517 -4.07 25.98 23.81
C THR A 517 -4.71 24.81 24.57
N ARG A 518 -6.05 24.82 24.69
CA ARG A 518 -6.84 23.72 25.27
C ARG A 518 -7.42 22.75 24.23
N ASN A 519 -7.13 22.91 22.94
CA ASN A 519 -7.60 21.96 21.94
C ASN A 519 -6.76 20.66 22.01
N TYR A 520 -7.44 19.53 21.80
CA TYR A 520 -6.89 18.18 21.84
C TYR A 520 -6.70 17.59 20.43
N GLU A 521 -7.43 18.10 19.44
CA GLU A 521 -7.44 17.63 18.06
C GLU A 521 -6.76 18.66 17.16
N PHE A 522 -5.74 18.24 16.40
CA PHE A 522 -4.85 19.12 15.63
C PHE A 522 -4.45 18.46 14.31
N ASP A 523 -4.66 19.14 13.18
CA ASP A 523 -4.42 18.56 11.84
C ASP A 523 -2.96 18.64 11.34
N GLY A 524 -2.05 19.10 12.20
CA GLY A 524 -0.64 19.33 11.89
C GLY A 524 -0.30 20.79 11.62
N ASN A 525 -1.29 21.61 11.23
CA ASN A 525 -1.11 23.05 11.00
C ASN A 525 -1.94 23.93 11.94
N ARG A 526 -3.13 23.48 12.37
CA ARG A 526 -4.03 24.26 13.23
C ARG A 526 -4.94 23.39 14.13
N PRO A 527 -5.56 23.98 15.16
CA PRO A 527 -6.61 23.33 15.93
C PRO A 527 -7.82 22.98 15.06
N ILE A 528 -8.51 21.88 15.36
CA ILE A 528 -9.74 21.49 14.64
C ILE A 528 -10.96 21.94 15.45
N SER A 529 -12.01 22.49 14.81
CA SER A 529 -13.28 22.80 15.51
C SER A 529 -13.83 21.56 16.23
N ASP A 530 -14.16 21.71 17.52
CA ASP A 530 -14.76 20.64 18.33
C ASP A 530 -16.11 20.20 17.73
N PHE A 531 -16.84 21.13 17.11
CA PHE A 531 -18.10 20.85 16.43
C PHE A 531 -17.90 20.02 15.16
N ARG A 532 -16.79 20.19 14.42
CA ARG A 532 -16.43 19.31 13.30
C ARG A 532 -16.26 17.88 13.79
N VAL A 533 -15.39 17.70 14.78
CA VAL A 533 -15.06 16.38 15.32
C VAL A 533 -16.29 15.71 15.92
N ALA A 534 -17.11 16.45 16.66
CA ALA A 534 -18.36 15.95 17.24
C ALA A 534 -19.40 15.62 16.15
N THR A 535 -19.52 16.41 15.08
CA THR A 535 -20.48 16.17 13.99
C THR A 535 -20.10 14.94 13.17
N ASP A 536 -18.83 14.81 12.76
CA ASP A 536 -18.32 13.63 12.08
C ASP A 536 -18.50 12.38 12.97
N SER A 537 -18.27 12.51 14.28
CA SER A 537 -18.44 11.41 15.25
C SER A 537 -19.91 11.02 15.46
N TRP A 538 -20.80 12.00 15.55
CA TRP A 538 -22.24 11.79 15.65
C TRP A 538 -22.78 11.08 14.41
N PHE A 539 -22.33 11.46 13.20
CA PHE A 539 -22.75 10.80 11.97
C PHE A 539 -22.44 9.29 12.00
N VAL A 540 -21.23 8.91 12.41
CA VAL A 540 -20.83 7.50 12.51
C VAL A 540 -21.68 6.74 13.52
N LEU A 541 -21.86 7.30 14.73
CA LEU A 541 -22.66 6.67 15.79
C LEU A 541 -24.15 6.56 15.41
N ASP A 542 -24.73 7.60 14.81
CA ASP A 542 -26.14 7.61 14.40
C ASP A 542 -26.42 6.70 13.20
N HIS A 543 -25.44 6.53 12.30
CA HIS A 543 -25.52 5.56 11.22
C HIS A 543 -25.53 4.12 11.77
N LEU A 544 -24.53 3.81 12.60
CA LEU A 544 -24.35 2.48 13.17
C LEU A 544 -25.46 2.06 14.15
N LYS A 545 -26.27 2.99 14.69
CA LYS A 545 -27.44 2.64 15.52
C LYS A 545 -28.46 1.73 14.81
N SER A 546 -28.45 1.73 13.48
CA SER A 546 -29.27 0.83 12.65
C SER A 546 -28.70 -0.60 12.52
N ARG A 547 -27.38 -0.77 12.76
CA ARG A 547 -26.68 -2.06 12.79
C ARG A 547 -26.66 -2.65 14.20
N ASP A 548 -26.37 -1.82 15.21
CA ASP A 548 -26.43 -2.17 16.64
C ASP A 548 -27.05 -1.02 17.45
N ALA A 549 -28.13 -1.34 18.17
CA ALA A 549 -28.84 -0.38 19.01
C ALA A 549 -27.97 0.23 20.14
N ALA A 550 -26.84 -0.40 20.51
CA ALA A 550 -25.92 0.11 21.52
C ALA A 550 -25.37 1.52 21.22
N TYR A 551 -25.24 1.90 19.95
CA TYR A 551 -24.77 3.24 19.55
C TYR A 551 -25.82 4.34 19.75
N SER A 552 -27.11 3.99 19.94
CA SER A 552 -28.21 4.96 20.05
C SER A 552 -28.03 5.93 21.21
N ALA A 553 -27.53 5.44 22.36
CA ALA A 553 -27.31 6.26 23.54
C ALA A 553 -26.17 7.27 23.32
N SER A 554 -25.04 6.81 22.74
CA SER A 554 -23.90 7.65 22.39
C SER A 554 -24.26 8.73 21.36
N ALA A 555 -25.04 8.38 20.34
CA ALA A 555 -25.52 9.32 19.32
C ALA A 555 -26.43 10.41 19.94
N ALA A 556 -27.41 10.02 20.75
CA ALA A 556 -28.32 10.97 21.42
C ALA A 556 -27.58 11.87 22.44
N HIS A 557 -26.59 11.32 23.15
CA HIS A 557 -25.74 12.09 24.06
C HIS A 557 -24.94 13.17 23.30
N LEU A 558 -24.30 12.78 22.20
CA LEU A 558 -23.49 13.69 21.38
C LEU A 558 -24.34 14.76 20.66
N GLU A 559 -25.57 14.45 20.26
CA GLU A 559 -26.57 15.44 19.83
C GLU A 559 -26.82 16.49 20.94
N GLY A 560 -26.95 16.05 22.20
CA GLY A 560 -27.06 16.93 23.36
C GLY A 560 -25.88 17.88 23.48
N LEU A 561 -24.65 17.36 23.40
CA LEU A 561 -23.42 18.18 23.49
C LEU A 561 -23.31 19.22 22.37
N ILE A 562 -23.56 18.82 21.12
CA ILE A 562 -23.51 19.69 19.93
C ILE A 562 -24.58 20.79 20.02
N THR A 563 -25.79 20.46 20.47
CA THR A 563 -26.94 21.39 20.48
C THR A 563 -27.00 22.31 21.71
N SER A 564 -26.23 22.01 22.77
CA SER A 564 -26.15 22.84 24.00
C SER A 564 -24.89 23.71 24.10
N THR A 565 -23.82 23.36 23.39
CA THR A 565 -22.55 24.12 23.43
C THR A 565 -22.63 25.39 22.58
N ALA A 566 -22.04 26.49 23.05
CA ALA A 566 -21.93 27.74 22.30
C ALA A 566 -20.79 27.69 21.27
N ALA A 567 -21.07 28.09 20.03
CA ALA A 567 -20.06 28.29 18.98
C ALA A 567 -19.29 29.60 19.18
N ASN A 568 -17.98 29.60 18.89
CA ASN A 568 -17.09 30.73 19.21
C ASN A 568 -16.72 31.60 18.00
N ASP A 569 -16.66 31.01 16.81
CA ASP A 569 -16.21 31.63 15.56
C ASP A 569 -17.04 31.12 14.36
N LEU A 570 -16.72 31.59 13.14
CA LEU A 570 -17.45 31.20 11.93
C LEU A 570 -17.34 29.69 11.64
N GLU A 571 -16.20 29.04 11.89
CA GLU A 571 -16.03 27.61 11.63
C GLU A 571 -16.87 26.79 12.61
N ASP A 572 -16.83 27.10 13.91
CA ASP A 572 -17.72 26.50 14.90
C ASP A 572 -19.21 26.67 14.53
N ILE A 573 -19.63 27.87 14.08
CA ILE A 573 -21.02 28.15 13.66
C ILE A 573 -21.40 27.31 12.43
N VAL A 574 -20.52 27.22 11.43
CA VAL A 574 -20.73 26.44 10.21
C VAL A 574 -20.82 24.94 10.54
N GLU A 575 -19.92 24.43 11.38
CA GLU A 575 -19.92 23.03 11.84
C GLU A 575 -21.16 22.66 12.64
N GLN A 576 -21.52 23.46 13.65
CA GLN A 576 -22.73 23.24 14.44
C GLN A 576 -23.98 23.24 13.54
N THR A 577 -24.01 24.12 12.53
CA THR A 577 -25.13 24.17 11.56
C THR A 577 -25.22 22.90 10.72
N LYS A 578 -24.11 22.40 10.16
CA LYS A 578 -24.09 21.11 9.44
C LYS A 578 -24.59 19.97 10.32
N GLY A 579 -24.11 19.89 11.56
CA GLY A 579 -24.55 18.87 12.52
C GLY A 579 -26.05 18.92 12.80
N MET A 580 -26.58 20.09 13.17
CA MET A 580 -28.01 20.28 13.44
C MET A 580 -28.90 19.98 12.21
N VAL A 581 -28.44 20.32 11.01
CA VAL A 581 -29.16 20.02 9.76
C VAL A 581 -29.17 18.52 9.49
N ALA A 582 -28.04 17.83 9.64
CA ALA A 582 -27.96 16.38 9.49
C ALA A 582 -28.83 15.65 10.54
N MET A 583 -28.88 16.16 11.77
CA MET A 583 -29.78 15.68 12.83
C MET A 583 -31.25 15.81 12.42
N MET A 584 -31.69 16.99 11.98
CA MET A 584 -33.08 17.20 11.51
C MET A 584 -33.45 16.36 10.28
N ALA A 585 -32.48 16.04 9.42
CA ALA A 585 -32.70 15.17 8.26
C ALA A 585 -32.91 13.70 8.64
N ARG A 586 -32.27 13.23 9.73
CA ARG A 586 -32.39 11.86 10.25
C ARG A 586 -33.53 11.70 11.27
N ASP A 587 -33.82 12.73 12.06
CA ASP A 587 -34.99 12.83 12.94
C ASP A 587 -35.71 14.18 12.77
N PRO A 588 -36.78 14.22 11.95
CA PRO A 588 -37.61 15.41 11.77
C PRO A 588 -38.29 15.93 13.04
N SER A 589 -38.37 15.14 14.12
CA SER A 589 -38.95 15.59 15.40
C SER A 589 -38.08 16.63 16.11
N LEU A 590 -36.77 16.68 15.81
CA LEU A 590 -35.84 17.68 16.32
C LEU A 590 -36.05 19.06 15.67
N LYS A 591 -36.77 19.13 14.54
CA LYS A 591 -36.92 20.36 13.75
C LYS A 591 -37.41 21.57 14.55
N PRO A 592 -38.46 21.51 15.40
CA PRO A 592 -38.91 22.66 16.19
C PRO A 592 -37.90 23.17 17.23
N LYS A 593 -36.94 22.32 17.65
CA LYS A 593 -35.86 22.66 18.58
C LYS A 593 -34.68 23.31 17.86
N LEU A 594 -34.30 22.77 16.69
CA LEU A 594 -33.03 23.10 16.01
C LEU A 594 -33.18 24.12 14.88
N GLU A 595 -34.31 24.20 14.18
CA GLU A 595 -34.53 25.16 13.09
C GLU A 595 -34.31 26.63 13.51
N PRO A 596 -34.74 27.10 14.71
CA PRO A 596 -34.44 28.47 15.16
C PRO A 596 -32.94 28.75 15.39
N LEU A 597 -32.16 27.72 15.76
CA LEU A 597 -30.72 27.83 15.94
C LEU A 597 -30.00 27.83 14.59
N VAL A 598 -30.43 26.97 13.66
CA VAL A 598 -29.94 26.95 12.28
C VAL A 598 -30.20 28.28 11.58
N GLU A 599 -31.41 28.84 11.67
CA GLU A 599 -31.74 30.15 11.07
C GLU A 599 -30.87 31.28 11.65
N LYS A 600 -30.70 31.31 12.99
CA LYS A 600 -29.79 32.26 13.64
C LYS A 600 -28.36 32.14 13.10
N ASN A 601 -27.86 30.91 12.97
CA ASN A 601 -26.52 30.64 12.48
C ASN A 601 -26.38 31.03 10.99
N ILE A 602 -27.39 30.79 10.14
CA ILE A 602 -27.43 31.24 8.75
C ILE A 602 -27.30 32.77 8.67
N GLN A 603 -28.06 33.52 9.46
CA GLN A 603 -27.97 34.98 9.46
C GLN A 603 -26.58 35.49 9.90
N GLU A 604 -25.96 34.83 10.89
CA GLU A 604 -24.60 35.14 11.34
C GLU A 604 -23.53 34.79 10.28
N ILE A 605 -23.66 33.65 9.59
CA ILE A 605 -22.79 33.29 8.46
C ILE A 605 -22.91 34.34 7.36
N LEU A 606 -24.13 34.73 6.98
CA LEU A 606 -24.38 35.69 5.91
C LEU A 606 -23.96 37.12 6.27
N SER A 607 -23.92 37.48 7.56
CA SER A 607 -23.44 38.80 8.02
C SER A 607 -21.92 38.96 7.87
N ARG A 608 -21.18 37.84 7.84
CA ARG A 608 -19.72 37.76 7.70
C ARG A 608 -19.22 37.57 6.26
N GLN A 609 -20.07 37.75 5.24
CA GLN A 609 -19.60 37.68 3.86
C GLN A 609 -18.70 38.88 3.53
N HIS A 610 -17.52 38.61 2.98
CA HIS A 610 -16.54 39.61 2.59
C HIS A 610 -16.91 40.33 1.28
N ALA A 611 -16.22 41.45 0.99
CA ALA A 611 -16.48 42.29 -0.17
C ALA A 611 -16.18 41.62 -1.52
N ASP A 612 -15.32 40.59 -1.53
CA ASP A 612 -15.06 39.74 -2.71
C ASP A 612 -16.15 38.67 -2.94
N GLY A 613 -17.04 38.46 -1.96
CA GLY A 613 -18.12 37.49 -2.00
C GLY A 613 -17.83 36.16 -1.30
N GLY A 614 -16.63 35.95 -0.75
CA GLY A 614 -16.30 34.75 0.02
C GLY A 614 -16.40 34.92 1.54
N TRP A 615 -15.76 33.99 2.26
CA TRP A 615 -15.58 33.99 3.71
C TRP A 615 -14.15 33.62 4.10
N VAL A 616 -13.76 33.98 5.32
CA VAL A 616 -12.46 33.67 5.97
C VAL A 616 -12.71 32.97 7.31
N THR A 617 -11.71 32.24 7.84
CA THR A 617 -11.70 31.84 9.26
C THR A 617 -10.60 32.60 10.00
N ALA A 618 -10.91 33.05 11.22
CA ALA A 618 -10.06 33.93 12.01
C ALA A 618 -8.67 33.33 12.33
N GLU A 619 -8.57 32.00 12.45
CA GLU A 619 -7.30 31.29 12.65
C GLU A 619 -6.32 31.50 11.49
N TYR A 620 -6.81 31.42 10.24
CA TYR A 620 -6.00 31.55 9.03
C TYR A 620 -5.50 32.99 8.78
N MET A 621 -6.05 33.98 9.50
CA MET A 621 -5.63 35.37 9.41
C MET A 621 -4.40 35.72 10.25
N SER A 622 -3.87 34.77 11.03
CA SER A 622 -2.62 34.90 11.78
C SER A 622 -1.53 33.99 11.21
N ASN A 623 -0.41 34.58 10.78
CA ASN A 623 0.81 33.86 10.39
C ASN A 623 1.53 33.17 11.58
N GLU A 624 0.90 33.12 12.77
CA GLU A 624 1.40 32.44 13.97
C GLU A 624 0.41 31.34 14.35
N GLN A 625 0.86 30.08 14.30
CA GLN A 625 0.04 28.85 14.37
C GLN A 625 -0.68 28.57 15.73
N PHE A 626 -0.78 29.54 16.64
CA PHE A 626 -1.09 29.29 18.06
C PHE A 626 -1.99 30.33 18.75
N PHE A 627 -2.87 31.01 18.02
CA PHE A 627 -3.89 31.90 18.62
C PHE A 627 -5.24 31.20 18.77
N ASP A 628 -6.02 31.67 19.75
CA ASP A 628 -7.44 31.34 19.88
C ASP A 628 -8.23 32.07 18.78
N ALA A 629 -8.94 31.31 17.95
CA ALA A 629 -9.82 31.80 16.88
C ALA A 629 -10.78 32.88 17.39
N ALA A 630 -11.38 32.67 18.57
CA ALA A 630 -12.33 33.58 19.19
C ALA A 630 -11.69 34.91 19.60
N ALA A 631 -10.43 34.88 20.02
CA ALA A 631 -9.65 36.08 20.31
C ALA A 631 -9.24 36.85 19.04
N ARG A 632 -9.19 36.17 17.87
CA ARG A 632 -8.79 36.77 16.60
C ARG A 632 -9.96 37.28 15.75
N ALA A 633 -11.13 36.66 15.83
CA ALA A 633 -12.32 37.03 15.06
C ALA A 633 -12.72 38.53 15.12
N PRO A 634 -12.58 39.26 16.26
CA PRO A 634 -12.90 40.69 16.31
C PRO A 634 -11.99 41.61 15.46
N PHE A 635 -10.91 41.08 14.87
CA PHE A 635 -9.97 41.82 14.02
C PHE A 635 -10.17 41.58 12.51
N GLU A 636 -11.13 40.72 12.14
CA GLU A 636 -11.56 40.45 10.77
C GLU A 636 -12.12 41.70 10.11
N LYS A 637 -11.77 41.96 8.84
CA LYS A 637 -12.31 43.09 8.06
C LYS A 637 -12.95 42.57 6.77
N PRO A 638 -14.06 43.18 6.30
CA PRO A 638 -14.68 42.83 5.03
C PRO A 638 -13.78 43.01 3.78
N SER A 639 -12.61 43.63 3.93
CA SER A 639 -11.59 43.82 2.88
C SER A 639 -10.46 42.78 2.90
N ASP A 640 -10.40 41.93 3.93
CA ASP A 640 -9.39 40.87 3.99
C ASP A 640 -9.75 39.76 2.97
N PRO A 641 -8.76 39.07 2.38
CA PRO A 641 -9.03 38.12 1.30
C PRO A 641 -9.75 36.86 1.83
N SER A 642 -10.82 36.46 1.14
CA SER A 642 -11.52 35.20 1.43
C SER A 642 -10.69 33.97 1.09
N LEU A 643 -11.04 32.84 1.72
CA LEU A 643 -10.41 31.53 1.53
C LEU A 643 -11.32 30.64 0.67
N GLN A 644 -10.73 29.95 -0.30
CA GLN A 644 -11.46 29.02 -1.18
C GLN A 644 -12.07 27.87 -0.38
N PHE A 645 -11.34 27.30 0.59
CA PHE A 645 -11.87 26.20 1.39
C PHE A 645 -13.08 26.62 2.23
N MET A 646 -12.97 27.75 2.96
CA MET A 646 -14.02 28.23 3.84
C MET A 646 -15.27 28.63 3.04
N THR A 647 -15.07 29.24 1.88
CA THR A 647 -16.18 29.63 0.98
C THR A 647 -16.90 28.41 0.40
N GLY A 648 -16.17 27.37 -0.03
CA GLY A 648 -16.77 26.10 -0.47
C GLY A 648 -17.56 25.40 0.64
N GLU A 649 -17.04 25.44 1.87
CA GLU A 649 -17.68 24.85 3.04
C GLU A 649 -18.95 25.61 3.48
N VAL A 650 -18.94 26.94 3.44
CA VAL A 650 -20.13 27.77 3.66
C VAL A 650 -21.20 27.48 2.60
N LEU A 651 -20.82 27.38 1.31
CA LEU A 651 -21.75 27.04 0.22
C LEU A 651 -22.38 25.66 0.36
N TYR A 652 -21.61 24.67 0.83
CA TYR A 652 -22.12 23.34 1.19
C TYR A 652 -23.13 23.43 2.34
N THR A 653 -22.78 24.16 3.40
CA THR A 653 -23.57 24.28 4.63
C THR A 653 -24.89 25.02 4.42
N LEU A 654 -24.87 26.16 3.71
CA LEU A 654 -26.07 26.90 3.34
C LEU A 654 -27.02 26.04 2.50
N LYS A 655 -26.48 25.31 1.52
CA LYS A 655 -27.26 24.41 0.66
C LYS A 655 -27.92 23.27 1.46
N LEU A 656 -27.17 22.61 2.34
CA LEU A 656 -27.72 21.57 3.23
C LEU A 656 -28.83 22.15 4.13
N ALA A 657 -28.63 23.35 4.67
CA ALA A 657 -29.60 24.00 5.55
C ALA A 657 -30.88 24.50 4.84
N GLY A 658 -31.01 24.26 3.53
CA GLY A 658 -32.20 24.66 2.75
C GLY A 658 -32.23 26.13 2.36
N PHE A 659 -31.11 26.85 2.47
CA PHE A 659 -31.01 28.24 2.02
C PHE A 659 -31.26 28.36 0.51
N ASP A 660 -31.90 29.45 0.08
CA ASP A 660 -32.10 29.73 -1.34
C ASP A 660 -30.78 30.15 -1.99
N MET A 661 -30.15 29.19 -2.67
CA MET A 661 -28.87 29.39 -3.35
C MET A 661 -28.96 30.32 -4.57
N SER A 662 -30.17 30.79 -4.96
CA SER A 662 -30.34 31.88 -5.92
C SER A 662 -30.13 33.28 -5.32
N ASP A 663 -30.02 33.40 -3.99
CA ASP A 663 -29.70 34.65 -3.31
C ASP A 663 -28.41 35.28 -3.87
N PRO A 664 -28.37 36.61 -4.13
CA PRO A 664 -27.20 37.28 -4.68
C PRO A 664 -25.90 37.08 -3.88
N ARG A 665 -25.97 36.79 -2.57
CA ARG A 665 -24.81 36.46 -1.73
C ARG A 665 -24.23 35.10 -2.10
N ALA A 666 -25.06 34.06 -2.21
CA ALA A 666 -24.64 32.72 -2.62
C ALA A 666 -24.14 32.71 -4.08
N GLN A 667 -24.84 33.40 -4.98
CA GLN A 667 -24.44 33.49 -6.39
C GLN A 667 -23.09 34.22 -6.57
N ARG A 668 -22.79 35.27 -5.78
CA ARG A 668 -21.45 35.90 -5.78
C ARG A 668 -20.38 34.90 -5.37
N ALA A 669 -20.58 34.16 -4.27
CA ALA A 669 -19.64 33.18 -3.77
C ALA A 669 -19.38 32.04 -4.78
N ILE A 670 -20.42 31.53 -5.42
CA ILE A 670 -20.31 30.48 -6.46
C ILE A 670 -19.50 30.99 -7.66
N HIS A 671 -19.84 32.18 -8.19
CA HIS A 671 -19.11 32.76 -9.33
C HIS A 671 -17.64 33.07 -8.98
N TRP A 672 -17.38 33.56 -7.76
CA TRP A 672 -16.02 33.79 -7.26
C TRP A 672 -15.23 32.47 -7.20
N LEU A 673 -15.80 31.42 -6.60
CA LEU A 673 -15.14 30.13 -6.46
C LEU A 673 -14.84 29.47 -7.82
N LEU A 674 -15.80 29.47 -8.76
CA LEU A 674 -15.60 28.94 -10.11
C LEU A 674 -14.47 29.68 -10.87
N GLY A 675 -14.37 31.00 -10.69
CA GLY A 675 -13.33 31.84 -11.28
C GLY A 675 -11.91 31.58 -10.75
N LEU A 676 -11.75 30.80 -9.67
CA LEU A 676 -10.46 30.51 -9.02
C LEU A 676 -9.88 29.12 -9.33
N GLN A 677 -10.60 28.26 -10.07
CA GLN A 677 -10.10 26.94 -10.43
C GLN A 677 -8.84 27.07 -11.32
N ARG A 678 -7.79 26.34 -10.97
CA ARG A 678 -6.44 26.46 -11.52
C ARG A 678 -6.20 25.53 -12.70
N ASP A 679 -5.18 25.83 -13.49
CA ASP A 679 -4.83 25.15 -14.74
C ASP A 679 -4.40 23.68 -14.60
N PHE A 680 -4.19 23.18 -13.37
CA PHE A 680 -4.05 21.75 -13.06
C PHE A 680 -5.39 21.02 -12.79
N GLY A 681 -6.50 21.75 -12.60
CA GLY A 681 -7.85 21.20 -12.42
C GLY A 681 -8.46 21.33 -11.02
N GLY A 682 -7.70 21.76 -10.01
CA GLY A 682 -8.19 21.97 -8.63
C GLY A 682 -8.21 23.44 -8.19
N TRP A 683 -8.36 23.65 -6.88
CA TRP A 683 -8.30 24.95 -6.19
C TRP A 683 -7.10 25.00 -5.24
N LEU A 684 -6.60 26.20 -4.93
CA LEU A 684 -5.45 26.41 -4.04
C LEU A 684 -5.44 27.84 -3.52
N ASP A 685 -5.42 28.04 -2.21
CA ASP A 685 -5.31 29.35 -1.58
C ASP A 685 -3.88 29.90 -1.66
N ASN A 686 -3.76 31.19 -2.01
CA ASN A 686 -2.45 31.83 -2.24
C ASN A 686 -1.74 32.25 -0.92
N LYS A 687 -2.34 31.96 0.25
CA LYS A 687 -1.86 32.35 1.58
C LYS A 687 -2.31 31.31 2.62
N GLY A 688 -1.43 30.97 3.56
CA GLY A 688 -1.76 30.23 4.78
C GLY A 688 -1.53 28.72 4.73
N GLU A 689 -1.58 28.09 3.56
CA GLU A 689 -1.21 26.68 3.42
C GLU A 689 0.32 26.53 3.38
N LEU A 690 0.87 25.77 4.33
CA LEU A 690 2.32 25.70 4.60
C LEU A 690 3.09 24.75 3.66
N PHE A 691 2.38 23.93 2.90
CA PHE A 691 2.92 22.85 2.05
C PHE A 691 2.62 23.04 0.55
N LEU A 692 1.91 24.12 0.17
CA LEU A 692 1.34 24.38 -1.16
C LEU A 692 0.47 23.24 -1.72
N GLN A 693 -0.36 22.63 -0.86
CA GLN A 693 -1.21 21.49 -1.22
C GLN A 693 -2.67 21.90 -1.54
N PRO A 694 -3.21 21.58 -2.73
CA PRO A 694 -4.55 22.01 -3.18
C PRO A 694 -5.72 21.20 -2.61
N HIS A 695 -5.45 20.25 -1.71
CA HIS A 695 -6.42 19.21 -1.33
C HIS A 695 -7.57 19.74 -0.45
N LEU A 696 -7.32 20.74 0.41
CA LEU A 696 -8.32 21.24 1.35
C LEU A 696 -9.37 22.12 0.64
N GLU A 697 -8.89 23.02 -0.20
CA GLU A 697 -9.67 23.92 -1.04
C GLU A 697 -10.45 23.11 -2.07
N THR A 698 -9.78 22.19 -2.77
CA THR A 698 -10.43 21.35 -3.79
C THR A 698 -11.49 20.44 -3.15
N LYS A 699 -11.25 19.88 -1.96
CA LYS A 699 -12.26 19.11 -1.22
C LYS A 699 -13.53 19.93 -1.00
N TRP A 700 -13.41 21.10 -0.40
CA TRP A 700 -14.59 21.91 -0.05
C TRP A 700 -15.25 22.56 -1.26
N ALA A 701 -14.50 22.88 -2.31
CA ALA A 701 -15.06 23.31 -3.59
C ALA A 701 -15.87 22.18 -4.26
N VAL A 702 -15.34 20.95 -4.32
CA VAL A 702 -16.06 19.78 -4.86
C VAL A 702 -17.31 19.47 -4.04
N MET A 703 -17.23 19.46 -2.71
CA MET A 703 -18.39 19.23 -1.84
C MET A 703 -19.46 20.32 -2.03
N GLY A 704 -19.07 21.60 -1.97
CA GLY A 704 -19.99 22.73 -2.12
C GLY A 704 -20.64 22.77 -3.50
N LEU A 705 -19.87 22.63 -4.58
CA LEU A 705 -20.41 22.70 -5.95
C LEU A 705 -21.26 21.46 -6.30
N SER A 706 -20.86 20.24 -5.90
CA SER A 706 -21.65 19.04 -6.21
C SER A 706 -23.02 19.02 -5.53
N GLU A 707 -23.10 19.47 -4.27
CA GLU A 707 -24.36 19.57 -3.52
C GLU A 707 -25.29 20.67 -4.10
N ASN A 708 -24.71 21.73 -4.65
CA ASN A 708 -25.46 22.81 -5.31
C ASN A 708 -25.92 22.44 -6.74
N TYR A 709 -25.14 21.62 -7.45
CA TYR A 709 -25.34 21.27 -8.85
C TYR A 709 -25.26 19.73 -9.04
N PRO A 710 -26.24 18.96 -8.54
CA PRO A 710 -26.22 17.50 -8.67
C PRO A 710 -26.36 17.03 -10.12
N GLU A 711 -25.97 15.78 -10.32
CA GLU A 711 -26.16 14.98 -11.53
C GLU A 711 -27.03 13.75 -11.24
N ASN A 712 -27.21 12.87 -12.24
CA ASN A 712 -27.95 11.61 -12.11
C ASN A 712 -27.14 10.42 -12.69
N GLY A 713 -25.81 10.51 -12.63
CA GLY A 713 -24.92 9.43 -13.05
C GLY A 713 -24.86 8.29 -12.03
N PRO A 714 -24.47 7.08 -12.46
CA PRO A 714 -24.08 6.02 -11.53
C PRO A 714 -22.81 6.41 -10.77
N ALA A 715 -22.60 5.83 -9.58
CA ALA A 715 -21.40 6.08 -8.77
C ALA A 715 -20.09 5.79 -9.53
N LEU A 716 -20.11 4.71 -10.33
CA LEU A 716 -18.99 4.25 -11.16
C LEU A 716 -19.43 4.16 -12.62
N ALA A 717 -18.51 4.43 -13.55
CA ALA A 717 -18.82 4.33 -14.97
C ALA A 717 -19.09 2.86 -15.38
N PRO A 718 -20.14 2.58 -16.18
CA PRO A 718 -20.36 1.23 -16.70
C PRO A 718 -19.24 0.84 -17.68
N PRO A 719 -18.85 -0.44 -17.76
CA PRO A 719 -17.82 -0.88 -18.70
C PRO A 719 -18.31 -0.79 -20.15
N PRO A 720 -17.38 -0.74 -21.12
CA PRO A 720 -17.70 -0.85 -22.54
C PRO A 720 -18.24 -2.25 -22.89
N PRO A 721 -19.05 -2.38 -23.95
CA PRO A 721 -19.45 -3.71 -24.44
C PRO A 721 -18.24 -4.51 -24.95
N PRO A 722 -18.25 -5.85 -24.82
CA PRO A 722 -17.15 -6.69 -25.26
C PRO A 722 -16.95 -6.63 -26.79
N PRO A 723 -15.69 -6.71 -27.27
CA PRO A 723 -15.39 -6.85 -28.69
C PRO A 723 -16.18 -8.00 -29.34
N ALA A 724 -16.82 -7.75 -30.48
CA ALA A 724 -17.73 -8.70 -31.14
C ALA A 724 -17.09 -10.03 -31.58
N VAL A 725 -15.76 -10.13 -31.55
CA VAL A 725 -15.00 -11.38 -31.77
C VAL A 725 -15.01 -12.32 -30.56
N LEU A 726 -15.23 -11.77 -29.35
CA LEU A 726 -15.31 -12.54 -28.11
C LEU A 726 -16.70 -13.16 -27.97
N LYS A 727 -16.71 -14.48 -27.84
CA LYS A 727 -17.90 -15.33 -27.73
C LYS A 727 -17.60 -16.48 -26.76
N ALA A 728 -18.64 -17.07 -26.17
CA ALA A 728 -18.46 -18.27 -25.38
C ALA A 728 -17.91 -19.44 -26.24
N GLY A 729 -17.00 -20.23 -25.68
CA GLY A 729 -16.49 -21.45 -26.31
C GLY A 729 -15.44 -21.26 -27.42
N LEU A 730 -14.69 -20.15 -27.41
CA LEU A 730 -13.51 -19.99 -28.27
C LEU A 730 -12.51 -21.15 -28.11
N SER A 731 -12.00 -21.65 -29.22
CA SER A 731 -10.90 -22.63 -29.23
C SER A 731 -9.56 -21.99 -28.85
N PRO A 732 -8.55 -22.76 -28.39
CA PRO A 732 -7.22 -22.24 -28.09
C PRO A 732 -6.54 -21.53 -29.27
N GLU A 733 -6.85 -21.94 -30.50
CA GLU A 733 -6.36 -21.30 -31.73
C GLU A 733 -7.06 -19.96 -31.98
N GLU A 734 -8.38 -19.86 -31.78
CA GLU A 734 -9.07 -18.56 -31.87
C GLU A 734 -8.59 -17.60 -30.78
N ILE A 735 -8.40 -18.06 -29.55
CA ILE A 735 -7.85 -17.26 -28.43
C ILE A 735 -6.44 -16.73 -28.78
N GLY A 736 -5.59 -17.58 -29.35
CA GLY A 736 -4.24 -17.20 -29.76
C GLY A 736 -4.17 -16.22 -30.93
N ASN A 737 -5.27 -16.02 -31.66
CA ASN A 737 -5.36 -15.14 -32.83
C ASN A 737 -6.27 -13.92 -32.58
N LEU A 738 -6.67 -13.63 -31.33
CA LEU A 738 -7.47 -12.44 -31.01
C LEU A 738 -6.74 -11.13 -31.37
N PRO A 739 -7.45 -10.07 -31.81
CA PRO A 739 -6.86 -8.77 -32.05
C PRO A 739 -6.41 -8.15 -30.72
N LEU A 740 -5.11 -7.92 -30.56
CA LEU A 740 -4.49 -7.64 -29.27
C LEU A 740 -5.02 -6.34 -28.65
N VAL A 741 -4.94 -5.23 -29.38
CA VAL A 741 -5.27 -3.90 -28.84
C VAL A 741 -6.74 -3.77 -28.45
N PRO A 742 -7.74 -4.17 -29.27
CA PRO A 742 -9.13 -4.19 -28.84
C PRO A 742 -9.40 -5.11 -27.64
N THR A 743 -8.68 -6.23 -27.53
CA THR A 743 -8.82 -7.16 -26.40
C THR A 743 -8.27 -6.55 -25.11
N LEU A 744 -7.06 -5.97 -25.15
CA LEU A 744 -6.46 -5.28 -23.99
C LEU A 744 -7.27 -4.05 -23.58
N ALA A 745 -7.70 -3.22 -24.54
CA ALA A 745 -8.50 -2.02 -24.28
C ALA A 745 -9.86 -2.32 -23.63
N TRP A 746 -10.47 -3.47 -23.96
CA TRP A 746 -11.66 -3.96 -23.28
C TRP A 746 -11.33 -4.44 -21.85
N LEU A 747 -10.37 -5.36 -21.70
CA LEU A 747 -9.98 -5.93 -20.41
C LEU A 747 -9.50 -4.87 -19.39
N ASP A 748 -8.88 -3.79 -19.84
CA ASP A 748 -8.44 -2.64 -19.03
C ASP A 748 -9.61 -1.83 -18.44
N GLN A 749 -10.75 -1.82 -19.14
CA GLN A 749 -11.97 -1.08 -18.78
C GLN A 749 -13.04 -1.93 -18.08
N GLU A 750 -12.91 -3.26 -18.08
CA GLU A 750 -13.74 -4.15 -17.26
C GLU A 750 -13.46 -3.88 -15.77
N TRP A 751 -14.38 -3.16 -15.13
CA TRP A 751 -14.37 -2.76 -13.72
C TRP A 751 -15.79 -2.80 -13.13
N TYR A 752 -15.92 -3.27 -11.89
CA TYR A 752 -17.10 -3.07 -11.02
C TYR A 752 -18.48 -3.40 -11.62
N ASP A 753 -18.58 -4.37 -12.52
CA ASP A 753 -19.85 -4.61 -13.22
C ASP A 753 -20.79 -5.57 -12.49
N ARG A 754 -22.06 -5.16 -12.44
CA ARG A 754 -23.24 -5.96 -12.16
C ARG A 754 -23.58 -6.93 -13.31
N GLN A 755 -22.68 -7.13 -14.27
CA GLN A 755 -22.74 -8.16 -15.31
C GLN A 755 -21.70 -9.29 -15.11
N PRO A 756 -21.88 -10.17 -14.11
CA PRO A 756 -21.12 -11.42 -14.01
C PRO A 756 -21.06 -12.26 -15.30
N SER A 757 -21.99 -12.08 -16.24
CA SER A 757 -21.97 -12.72 -17.56
C SER A 757 -20.66 -12.54 -18.34
N HIS A 758 -19.94 -11.43 -18.15
CA HIS A 758 -18.64 -11.22 -18.79
C HIS A 758 -17.55 -12.18 -18.27
N VAL A 759 -17.66 -12.74 -17.05
CA VAL A 759 -16.62 -13.61 -16.47
C VAL A 759 -16.39 -14.86 -17.34
N GLY A 760 -17.45 -15.38 -17.97
CA GLY A 760 -17.38 -16.52 -18.90
C GLY A 760 -16.68 -16.20 -20.23
N LEU A 761 -16.52 -14.92 -20.58
CA LEU A 761 -15.74 -14.47 -21.74
C LEU A 761 -14.27 -14.22 -21.35
N VAL A 762 -14.01 -13.74 -20.13
CA VAL A 762 -12.66 -13.44 -19.64
C VAL A 762 -11.88 -14.72 -19.26
N LEU A 763 -12.52 -15.67 -18.57
CA LEU A 763 -11.82 -16.85 -18.03
C LEU A 763 -11.07 -17.71 -19.09
N PRO A 764 -11.59 -17.95 -20.30
CA PRO A 764 -10.83 -18.64 -21.36
C PRO A 764 -9.51 -17.93 -21.71
N LEU A 765 -9.46 -16.60 -21.61
CA LEU A 765 -8.29 -15.79 -21.97
C LEU A 765 -7.11 -15.97 -21.01
N LEU A 766 -7.35 -16.48 -19.79
CA LEU A 766 -6.30 -16.96 -18.87
C LEU A 766 -5.45 -18.09 -19.47
N THR A 767 -5.91 -18.75 -20.53
CA THR A 767 -5.16 -19.80 -21.24
C THR A 767 -4.46 -19.30 -22.51
N SER A 768 -4.53 -17.99 -22.82
CA SER A 768 -3.96 -17.41 -24.03
C SER A 768 -2.45 -17.70 -24.16
N PRO A 769 -1.94 -18.05 -25.37
CA PRO A 769 -0.51 -18.21 -25.58
C PRO A 769 0.26 -16.89 -25.40
N GLU A 770 -0.40 -15.74 -25.47
CA GLU A 770 0.18 -14.41 -25.28
C GLU A 770 0.09 -13.95 -23.81
N PRO A 771 1.22 -13.82 -23.10
CA PRO A 771 1.22 -13.41 -21.70
C PRO A 771 0.52 -12.07 -21.38
N LEU A 772 0.55 -11.07 -22.26
CA LEU A 772 -0.19 -9.81 -22.03
C LEU A 772 -1.70 -10.04 -21.90
N VAL A 773 -2.26 -10.92 -22.73
CA VAL A 773 -3.69 -11.27 -22.67
C VAL A 773 -3.99 -12.06 -21.38
N ARG A 774 -3.11 -12.98 -20.96
CA ARG A 774 -3.29 -13.71 -19.69
C ARG A 774 -3.25 -12.80 -18.46
N GLU A 775 -2.29 -11.86 -18.45
CA GLU A 775 -2.14 -10.86 -17.39
C GLU A 775 -3.39 -9.99 -17.29
N SER A 776 -3.81 -9.39 -18.41
CA SER A 776 -4.93 -8.46 -18.41
C SER A 776 -6.27 -9.16 -18.19
N ALA A 777 -6.40 -10.44 -18.58
CA ALA A 777 -7.55 -11.26 -18.23
C ALA A 777 -7.59 -11.60 -16.74
N ALA A 778 -6.45 -11.96 -16.12
CA ALA A 778 -6.39 -12.17 -14.67
C ALA A 778 -6.79 -10.88 -13.94
N ALA A 779 -6.16 -9.76 -14.29
CA ALA A 779 -6.48 -8.45 -13.74
C ALA A 779 -7.97 -8.08 -13.90
N ALA A 780 -8.55 -8.27 -15.09
CA ALA A 780 -9.97 -8.01 -15.34
C ALA A 780 -10.88 -8.79 -14.40
N VAL A 781 -10.63 -10.09 -14.16
CA VAL A 781 -11.44 -10.86 -13.18
C VAL A 781 -11.43 -10.20 -11.80
N GLY A 782 -10.26 -9.79 -11.30
CA GLY A 782 -10.17 -9.08 -10.02
C GLY A 782 -10.90 -7.73 -10.05
N ARG A 783 -10.77 -6.96 -11.13
CA ARG A 783 -11.45 -5.67 -11.33
C ARG A 783 -12.97 -5.77 -11.42
N MET A 784 -13.50 -6.88 -11.93
CA MET A 784 -14.93 -7.14 -12.01
C MET A 784 -15.51 -7.64 -10.69
N ALA A 785 -14.77 -8.48 -9.97
CA ALA A 785 -15.23 -9.14 -8.75
C ALA A 785 -15.18 -8.25 -7.50
N VAL A 786 -14.34 -7.22 -7.53
CA VAL A 786 -14.00 -6.44 -6.34
C VAL A 786 -15.18 -5.62 -5.82
N ASP A 787 -15.46 -5.77 -4.51
CA ASP A 787 -16.62 -5.16 -3.84
C ASP A 787 -17.96 -5.46 -4.55
N ALA A 788 -18.06 -6.60 -5.25
CA ALA A 788 -19.29 -7.02 -5.91
C ALA A 788 -20.39 -7.31 -4.87
N PRO A 789 -21.61 -6.75 -5.02
CA PRO A 789 -22.71 -6.96 -4.05
C PRO A 789 -23.12 -8.44 -3.88
N ASP A 790 -22.88 -9.26 -4.91
CA ASP A 790 -22.87 -10.72 -4.84
C ASP A 790 -21.57 -11.22 -5.48
N PRO A 791 -20.61 -11.73 -4.70
CA PRO A 791 -19.34 -12.25 -5.23
C PRO A 791 -19.44 -13.72 -5.68
N ALA A 792 -20.55 -14.43 -5.42
CA ALA A 792 -20.69 -15.85 -5.76
C ALA A 792 -20.48 -16.19 -7.25
N PRO A 793 -20.91 -15.35 -8.23
CA PRO A 793 -20.64 -15.59 -9.64
C PRO A 793 -19.15 -15.62 -10.01
N PHE A 794 -18.27 -15.04 -9.18
CA PHE A 794 -16.82 -15.02 -9.40
C PHE A 794 -16.09 -16.19 -8.72
N GLU A 795 -16.78 -17.02 -7.92
CA GLU A 795 -16.18 -18.21 -7.30
C GLU A 795 -15.60 -19.18 -8.37
N ILE A 796 -16.23 -19.25 -9.55
CA ILE A 796 -15.75 -20.08 -10.66
C ILE A 796 -14.37 -19.66 -11.19
N ALA A 797 -13.91 -18.46 -10.87
CA ALA A 797 -12.61 -17.95 -11.27
C ALA A 797 -11.47 -18.34 -10.31
N VAL A 798 -11.78 -18.81 -9.10
CA VAL A 798 -10.77 -19.09 -8.07
C VAL A 798 -9.76 -20.13 -8.53
N ASP A 799 -10.21 -21.28 -9.03
CA ASP A 799 -9.30 -22.35 -9.47
C ASP A 799 -8.46 -21.96 -10.71
N PRO A 800 -9.02 -21.33 -11.77
CA PRO A 800 -8.23 -20.74 -12.86
C PRO A 800 -7.18 -19.73 -12.39
N LEU A 801 -7.52 -18.83 -11.46
CA LEU A 801 -6.57 -17.86 -10.91
C LEU A 801 -5.50 -18.53 -10.02
N VAL A 802 -5.86 -19.53 -9.23
CA VAL A 802 -4.92 -20.33 -8.43
C VAL A 802 -3.94 -21.10 -9.33
N GLN A 803 -4.39 -21.59 -10.49
CA GLN A 803 -3.49 -22.13 -11.50
C GLN A 803 -2.57 -21.04 -12.10
N ALA A 804 -3.08 -19.83 -12.34
CA ALA A 804 -2.30 -18.71 -12.86
C ALA A 804 -1.27 -18.15 -11.86
N LEU A 805 -1.38 -18.43 -10.56
CA LEU A 805 -0.29 -18.18 -9.59
C LEU A 805 1.01 -18.89 -9.99
N GLY A 806 0.91 -20.06 -10.63
CA GLY A 806 2.03 -20.84 -11.16
C GLY A 806 2.53 -20.40 -12.54
N ASP A 807 2.04 -19.29 -13.12
CA ASP A 807 2.52 -18.83 -14.42
C ASP A 807 3.97 -18.34 -14.34
N ARG A 808 4.78 -18.82 -15.30
CA ARG A 808 6.22 -18.54 -15.40
C ARG A 808 6.52 -17.11 -15.86
N THR A 809 5.58 -16.45 -16.50
CA THR A 809 5.65 -15.03 -16.84
C THR A 809 5.10 -14.22 -15.67
N LYS A 810 5.99 -13.57 -14.92
CA LYS A 810 5.69 -13.05 -13.56
C LYS A 810 4.58 -12.00 -13.53
N MET A 811 4.32 -11.27 -14.61
CA MET A 811 3.21 -10.32 -14.66
C MET A 811 1.84 -11.03 -14.54
N VAL A 812 1.70 -12.24 -15.11
CA VAL A 812 0.47 -13.03 -15.02
C VAL A 812 0.23 -13.53 -13.58
N SER A 813 1.24 -14.12 -12.95
CA SER A 813 1.12 -14.59 -11.56
C SER A 813 0.95 -13.45 -10.55
N ARG A 814 1.51 -12.26 -10.83
CA ARG A 814 1.21 -11.02 -10.09
C ARG A 814 -0.25 -10.58 -10.23
N ALA A 815 -0.79 -10.52 -11.46
CA ALA A 815 -2.18 -10.16 -11.70
C ALA A 815 -3.17 -11.17 -11.10
N ALA A 816 -2.84 -12.47 -11.14
CA ALA A 816 -3.61 -13.52 -10.49
C ALA A 816 -3.61 -13.36 -8.96
N ALA A 817 -2.45 -13.08 -8.34
CA ALA A 817 -2.36 -12.84 -6.90
C ALA A 817 -3.08 -11.54 -6.46
N TRP A 818 -3.03 -10.48 -7.27
CA TRP A 818 -3.81 -9.26 -7.05
C TRP A 818 -5.31 -9.56 -7.07
N SER A 819 -5.76 -10.34 -8.05
CA SER A 819 -7.19 -10.68 -8.23
C SER A 819 -7.74 -11.62 -7.16
N LEU A 820 -6.94 -12.62 -6.76
CA LEU A 820 -7.26 -13.47 -5.61
C LEU A 820 -7.24 -12.71 -4.28
N ARG A 821 -6.50 -11.60 -4.17
CA ARG A 821 -6.58 -10.71 -3.00
C ARG A 821 -7.87 -9.91 -2.98
N GLN A 822 -8.35 -9.44 -4.14
CA GLN A 822 -9.67 -8.76 -4.21
C GLN A 822 -10.79 -9.74 -3.83
N LEU A 823 -10.86 -10.90 -4.49
CA LEU A 823 -11.80 -11.98 -4.14
C LEU A 823 -11.69 -12.41 -2.67
N GLY A 824 -10.46 -12.55 -2.16
CA GLY A 824 -10.20 -12.96 -0.79
C GLY A 824 -10.58 -11.91 0.24
N ASN A 825 -10.45 -10.61 -0.07
CA ASN A 825 -11.02 -9.54 0.75
C ASN A 825 -12.55 -9.63 0.76
N ASP A 826 -13.17 -10.06 -0.34
CA ASP A 826 -14.60 -10.36 -0.39
C ASP A 826 -14.99 -11.69 0.29
N GLY A 827 -14.02 -12.48 0.75
CA GLY A 827 -14.20 -13.77 1.44
C GLY A 827 -14.17 -14.99 0.52
N VAL A 828 -14.01 -14.80 -0.79
CA VAL A 828 -14.05 -15.84 -1.82
C VAL A 828 -12.66 -16.45 -2.03
N GLY A 829 -12.58 -17.78 -2.08
CA GLY A 829 -11.39 -18.52 -2.52
C GLY A 829 -10.21 -18.57 -1.54
N VAL A 830 -10.29 -17.96 -0.36
CA VAL A 830 -9.17 -17.87 0.61
C VAL A 830 -8.60 -19.25 0.96
N ASP A 831 -9.44 -20.26 1.17
CA ASP A 831 -9.00 -21.65 1.46
C ASP A 831 -8.13 -22.24 0.35
N ARG A 832 -8.41 -21.88 -0.91
CA ARG A 832 -7.65 -22.33 -2.08
C ARG A 832 -6.28 -21.64 -2.14
N VAL A 833 -6.21 -20.35 -1.76
CA VAL A 833 -4.95 -19.62 -1.61
C VAL A 833 -4.10 -20.20 -0.47
N VAL A 834 -4.70 -20.49 0.69
CA VAL A 834 -4.01 -21.13 1.83
C VAL A 834 -3.48 -22.51 1.46
N ALA A 835 -4.23 -23.29 0.67
CA ALA A 835 -3.74 -24.55 0.12
C ALA A 835 -2.59 -24.36 -0.89
N ALA A 836 -2.62 -23.29 -1.70
CA ALA A 836 -1.58 -22.98 -2.68
C ALA A 836 -0.23 -22.61 -2.05
N LEU A 837 -0.21 -22.06 -0.82
CA LEU A 837 1.01 -21.87 -0.02
C LEU A 837 1.77 -23.19 0.26
N ALA A 838 1.11 -24.34 0.15
CA ALA A 838 1.70 -25.67 0.32
C ALA A 838 1.92 -26.42 -1.02
N SER A 839 1.81 -25.72 -2.16
CA SER A 839 1.99 -26.32 -3.49
C SER A 839 3.40 -26.90 -3.67
N PRO A 840 3.57 -28.07 -4.32
CA PRO A 840 4.90 -28.57 -4.70
C PRO A 840 5.59 -27.68 -5.75
N ASP A 841 4.83 -26.90 -6.52
CA ASP A 841 5.34 -25.92 -7.48
C ASP A 841 5.68 -24.60 -6.77
N ASP A 842 6.89 -24.10 -6.97
CA ASP A 842 7.40 -22.92 -6.27
C ASP A 842 6.89 -21.60 -6.86
N TYR A 843 6.64 -21.52 -8.17
CA TYR A 843 5.92 -20.40 -8.78
C TYR A 843 4.53 -20.22 -8.12
N THR A 844 3.78 -21.31 -7.94
CA THR A 844 2.48 -21.29 -7.25
C THR A 844 2.61 -20.79 -5.80
N ARG A 845 3.62 -21.24 -5.05
CA ARG A 845 3.84 -20.76 -3.67
C ARG A 845 4.20 -19.27 -3.60
N ARG A 846 5.00 -18.77 -4.55
CA ARG A 846 5.30 -17.32 -4.69
C ARG A 846 4.01 -16.53 -4.93
N GLY A 847 3.24 -16.91 -5.95
CA GLY A 847 1.96 -16.28 -6.25
C GLY A 847 0.99 -16.31 -5.05
N ALA A 848 0.95 -17.41 -4.29
CA ALA A 848 0.12 -17.53 -3.10
C ALA A 848 0.59 -16.62 -1.94
N ALA A 849 1.90 -16.55 -1.66
CA ALA A 849 2.45 -15.64 -0.65
C ALA A 849 2.18 -14.17 -1.01
N ARG A 850 2.24 -13.84 -2.31
CA ARG A 850 1.92 -12.51 -2.84
C ARG A 850 0.49 -12.02 -2.54
N VAL A 851 -0.48 -12.93 -2.39
CA VAL A 851 -1.86 -12.54 -2.02
C VAL A 851 -1.90 -11.77 -0.70
N PHE A 852 -1.03 -12.11 0.26
CA PHE A 852 -1.06 -11.56 1.61
C PHE A 852 -0.09 -10.42 1.89
N TYR A 853 0.91 -10.15 1.03
CA TYR A 853 1.91 -9.11 1.33
C TYR A 853 1.39 -7.67 1.15
N GLN A 854 0.25 -7.47 0.49
CA GLN A 854 -0.37 -6.16 0.24
C GLN A 854 -1.64 -5.94 1.12
N TYR A 855 -2.61 -5.14 0.65
CA TYR A 855 -3.85 -4.77 1.36
C TYR A 855 -4.87 -5.92 1.46
N ALA A 856 -4.51 -6.97 2.19
CA ALA A 856 -5.33 -8.13 2.55
C ALA A 856 -6.21 -7.86 3.81
N TYR A 857 -6.81 -6.68 3.93
CA TYR A 857 -7.35 -6.14 5.18
C TYR A 857 -8.52 -6.97 5.75
N HIS A 858 -9.42 -7.46 4.90
CA HIS A 858 -10.54 -8.32 5.33
C HIS A 858 -10.13 -9.77 5.62
N MET A 859 -8.97 -10.22 5.16
CA MET A 859 -8.46 -11.59 5.43
C MET A 859 -7.73 -11.71 6.78
N THR A 860 -7.58 -10.63 7.54
CA THR A 860 -6.77 -10.57 8.78
C THR A 860 -7.25 -11.49 9.89
N GLY A 861 -8.55 -11.82 9.94
CA GLY A 861 -9.12 -12.83 10.84
C GLY A 861 -8.79 -14.29 10.48
N ARG A 862 -8.14 -14.54 9.33
CA ARG A 862 -7.74 -15.89 8.89
C ARG A 862 -6.39 -16.29 9.49
N GLU A 863 -6.38 -16.59 10.79
CA GLU A 863 -5.17 -17.03 11.49
C GLU A 863 -4.56 -18.31 10.88
N ASP A 864 -5.34 -19.14 10.19
CA ASP A 864 -4.83 -20.31 9.46
C ASP A 864 -3.96 -19.93 8.26
N ALA A 865 -4.27 -18.81 7.59
CA ALA A 865 -3.42 -18.21 6.55
C ALA A 865 -2.14 -17.64 7.17
N ALA A 866 -2.24 -16.91 8.29
CA ALA A 866 -1.06 -16.44 9.04
C ALA A 866 -0.15 -17.61 9.45
N ARG A 867 -0.72 -18.69 10.01
CA ARG A 867 0.04 -19.90 10.38
C ARG A 867 0.55 -20.69 9.19
N ALA A 868 -0.03 -20.54 7.99
CA ALA A 868 0.55 -21.07 6.76
C ALA A 868 1.79 -20.27 6.34
N LEU A 869 1.70 -18.94 6.35
CA LEU A 869 2.84 -18.04 6.07
C LEU A 869 3.98 -18.22 7.08
N LEU A 870 3.67 -18.48 8.36
CA LEU A 870 4.66 -18.83 9.39
C LEU A 870 5.46 -20.10 9.06
N ARG A 871 4.91 -21.05 8.29
CA ARG A 871 5.68 -22.21 7.77
C ARG A 871 6.49 -21.84 6.53
N SER A 872 5.98 -20.91 5.72
CA SER A 872 6.63 -20.42 4.50
C SER A 872 7.82 -19.47 4.75
N VAL A 873 8.08 -19.03 5.99
CA VAL A 873 9.34 -18.33 6.32
C VAL A 873 10.57 -19.26 6.20
N ASP A 874 10.37 -20.58 6.26
CA ASP A 874 11.39 -21.61 6.04
C ASP A 874 11.37 -22.18 4.62
N ASP A 875 10.59 -21.59 3.71
CA ASP A 875 10.48 -22.12 2.34
C ASP A 875 11.87 -22.18 1.68
N PRO A 876 12.21 -23.25 0.95
CA PRO A 876 13.45 -23.31 0.20
C PRO A 876 13.62 -22.12 -0.77
N ASP A 877 12.52 -21.64 -1.35
CA ASP A 877 12.48 -20.50 -2.27
C ASP A 877 12.66 -19.13 -1.58
N VAL A 878 13.58 -18.31 -2.10
CA VAL A 878 13.91 -17.00 -1.52
C VAL A 878 12.76 -16.00 -1.59
N LEU A 879 11.96 -16.02 -2.65
CA LEU A 879 10.90 -15.03 -2.85
C LEU A 879 9.70 -15.38 -1.97
N VAL A 880 9.37 -16.67 -1.83
CA VAL A 880 8.38 -17.15 -0.84
C VAL A 880 8.76 -16.70 0.58
N ARG A 881 10.03 -16.82 0.99
CA ARG A 881 10.48 -16.31 2.31
C ARG A 881 10.25 -14.80 2.43
N ILE A 882 10.71 -14.00 1.46
CA ILE A 882 10.56 -12.53 1.47
C ILE A 882 9.09 -12.10 1.50
N GLU A 883 8.24 -12.68 0.65
CA GLU A 883 6.82 -12.34 0.56
C GLU A 883 6.04 -12.79 1.81
N SER A 884 6.40 -13.94 2.40
CA SER A 884 5.81 -14.41 3.68
C SER A 884 6.20 -13.52 4.86
N LEU A 885 7.48 -13.16 4.99
CA LEU A 885 7.94 -12.22 6.02
C LEU A 885 7.26 -10.85 5.86
N LYS A 886 7.12 -10.36 4.61
CA LYS A 886 6.36 -9.15 4.30
C LYS A 886 4.90 -9.21 4.75
N ALA A 887 4.23 -10.33 4.55
CA ALA A 887 2.85 -10.51 5.00
C ALA A 887 2.75 -10.59 6.55
N LEU A 888 3.69 -11.24 7.22
CA LEU A 888 3.62 -11.51 8.66
C LEU A 888 3.82 -10.27 9.53
N TRP A 889 4.76 -9.36 9.21
CA TRP A 889 4.89 -8.13 10.01
C TRP A 889 3.66 -7.23 9.90
N ARG A 890 2.96 -7.24 8.76
CA ARG A 890 1.66 -6.57 8.61
C ARG A 890 0.59 -7.24 9.46
N TRP A 891 0.57 -8.57 9.47
CA TRP A 891 -0.37 -9.34 10.29
C TRP A 891 -0.20 -9.04 11.78
N TRP A 892 1.02 -8.80 12.25
CA TRP A 892 1.33 -8.42 13.62
C TRP A 892 0.52 -7.20 14.09
N TYR A 893 0.41 -6.15 13.27
CA TYR A 893 -0.42 -4.98 13.60
C TYR A 893 -1.91 -5.24 13.52
N ARG A 894 -2.34 -6.09 12.59
CA ARG A 894 -3.75 -6.27 12.24
C ARG A 894 -4.47 -7.28 13.13
N THR A 895 -3.75 -8.19 13.79
CA THR A 895 -4.34 -9.15 14.75
C THR A 895 -4.50 -8.55 16.16
N ALA A 896 -5.62 -8.87 16.80
CA ALA A 896 -5.84 -8.66 18.24
C ALA A 896 -5.31 -9.83 19.10
N ASP A 897 -4.94 -10.96 18.50
CA ASP A 897 -4.35 -12.09 19.23
C ASP A 897 -2.85 -11.87 19.49
N PHE A 898 -2.52 -11.57 20.74
CA PHE A 898 -1.13 -11.45 21.20
C PHE A 898 -0.37 -12.78 21.13
N GLY A 899 -1.04 -13.93 21.14
CA GLY A 899 -0.45 -15.25 20.93
C GLY A 899 0.14 -15.38 19.53
N LEU A 900 -0.66 -15.12 18.49
CA LEU A 900 -0.20 -15.03 17.11
C LEU A 900 0.89 -13.96 16.92
N ARG A 901 0.82 -12.81 17.62
CA ARG A 901 1.92 -11.84 17.61
C ARG A 901 3.24 -12.44 18.12
N ARG A 902 3.22 -13.25 19.19
CA ARG A 902 4.43 -13.97 19.67
C ARG A 902 4.92 -15.01 18.66
N GLU A 903 4.02 -15.76 18.00
CA GLU A 903 4.40 -16.71 16.94
C GLU A 903 5.14 -15.97 15.79
N ILE A 904 4.64 -14.80 15.39
CA ILE A 904 5.24 -13.94 14.36
C ILE A 904 6.62 -13.41 14.77
N GLU A 905 6.73 -12.84 15.97
CA GLU A 905 8.00 -12.33 16.50
C GLU A 905 9.07 -13.42 16.55
N GLN A 906 8.72 -14.61 17.05
CA GLN A 906 9.63 -15.74 17.13
C GLN A 906 10.15 -16.16 15.75
N ALA A 907 9.29 -16.22 14.73
CA ALA A 907 9.69 -16.54 13.36
C ALA A 907 10.70 -15.53 12.79
N PHE A 908 10.57 -14.23 13.11
CA PHE A 908 11.56 -13.21 12.74
C PHE A 908 12.88 -13.37 13.48
N LEU A 909 12.86 -13.65 14.79
CA LEU A 909 14.07 -13.85 15.59
C LEU A 909 14.85 -15.11 15.18
N GLU A 910 14.15 -16.21 14.88
CA GLU A 910 14.74 -17.44 14.36
C GLU A 910 15.38 -17.22 12.99
N ARG A 911 14.68 -16.52 12.08
CA ARG A 911 15.24 -16.14 10.77
C ARG A 911 16.45 -15.22 10.89
N ALA A 912 16.43 -14.27 11.83
CA ALA A 912 17.54 -13.36 12.08
C ALA A 912 18.81 -14.08 12.56
N ALA A 913 18.65 -15.22 13.24
CA ALA A 913 19.72 -16.07 13.76
C ALA A 913 20.27 -17.11 12.77
N ALA A 914 19.61 -17.33 11.62
CA ALA A 914 19.98 -18.33 10.63
C ALA A 914 21.36 -18.05 10.00
N GLU A 915 22.36 -18.88 10.32
CA GLU A 915 23.78 -18.69 9.93
C GLU A 915 24.03 -18.63 8.42
N ARG A 916 23.18 -19.27 7.61
CA ARG A 916 23.32 -19.41 6.16
C ARG A 916 22.10 -18.90 5.39
N GLU A 917 21.56 -17.76 5.82
CA GLU A 917 20.44 -17.10 5.14
C GLU A 917 20.92 -16.12 4.06
N HIS A 918 20.11 -15.95 3.01
CA HIS A 918 20.41 -15.08 1.88
C HIS A 918 20.46 -13.59 2.31
N PRO A 919 21.44 -12.78 1.85
CA PRO A 919 21.59 -11.39 2.29
C PRO A 919 20.33 -10.53 2.15
N LEU A 920 19.57 -10.67 1.06
CA LEU A 920 18.30 -9.93 0.87
C LEU A 920 17.18 -10.37 1.82
N VAL A 921 17.18 -11.64 2.28
CA VAL A 921 16.24 -12.10 3.31
C VAL A 921 16.63 -11.51 4.66
N ARG A 922 17.93 -11.48 5.00
CA ARG A 922 18.41 -10.84 6.24
C ARG A 922 18.13 -9.33 6.28
N LEU A 923 18.27 -8.64 5.14
CA LEU A 923 17.85 -7.26 4.97
C LEU A 923 16.35 -7.10 5.25
N ASN A 924 15.52 -7.92 4.59
CA ASN A 924 14.07 -7.90 4.80
C ASN A 924 13.71 -8.11 6.28
N VAL A 925 14.31 -9.12 6.95
CA VAL A 925 14.10 -9.41 8.38
C VAL A 925 14.47 -8.23 9.27
N ALA A 926 15.64 -7.61 9.07
CA ALA A 926 16.04 -6.44 9.86
C ALA A 926 15.04 -5.28 9.73
N GLN A 927 14.52 -5.04 8.53
CA GLN A 927 13.53 -3.99 8.27
C GLN A 927 12.12 -4.35 8.80
N ALA A 928 11.74 -5.63 8.76
CA ALA A 928 10.47 -6.10 9.31
C ALA A 928 10.48 -6.07 10.86
N ILE A 929 11.61 -6.39 11.48
CA ILE A 929 11.83 -6.20 12.92
C ILE A 929 11.83 -4.71 13.27
N TYR A 930 12.43 -3.83 12.45
CA TYR A 930 12.28 -2.38 12.65
C TYR A 930 10.80 -1.99 12.70
N ASN A 931 10.01 -2.41 11.70
CA ASN A 931 8.58 -2.13 11.69
C ASN A 931 7.94 -2.61 13.00
N ILE A 932 8.01 -3.90 13.34
CA ILE A 932 7.38 -4.48 14.56
C ILE A 932 7.74 -3.73 15.87
N LEU A 933 8.95 -3.19 15.99
CA LEU A 933 9.42 -2.51 17.19
C LEU A 933 9.06 -1.03 17.25
N ASP A 934 8.90 -0.39 16.10
CA ASP A 934 8.38 0.96 16.00
C ASP A 934 6.84 0.91 16.06
N ASP A 935 6.27 1.36 17.17
CA ASP A 935 4.81 1.44 17.38
C ASP A 935 4.31 2.90 17.48
N ASN A 936 5.15 3.88 17.09
CA ASN A 936 4.88 5.33 17.20
C ASN A 936 4.35 5.73 18.60
N THR A 937 5.05 5.27 19.63
CA THR A 937 4.61 5.27 21.03
C THR A 937 4.26 6.67 21.55
N VAL A 938 4.92 7.73 21.09
CA VAL A 938 4.58 9.11 21.45
C VAL A 938 3.17 9.48 21.00
N GLN A 939 2.69 9.06 19.83
CA GLN A 939 1.31 9.35 19.42
C GLN A 939 0.33 8.64 20.34
N PHE A 940 0.61 7.38 20.68
CA PHE A 940 -0.19 6.60 21.62
C PHE A 940 -0.34 7.35 22.96
N HIS A 941 0.76 7.71 23.62
CA HIS A 941 0.67 8.39 24.91
C HIS A 941 0.21 9.86 24.83
N LYS A 942 0.74 10.68 23.90
CA LYS A 942 0.48 12.14 23.89
C LYS A 942 -0.86 12.52 23.28
N ASN A 943 -1.39 11.76 22.33
CA ASN A 943 -2.62 12.12 21.62
C ASN A 943 -3.75 11.11 21.91
N TRP A 944 -3.50 9.81 21.74
CA TRP A 944 -4.55 8.78 21.82
C TRP A 944 -5.05 8.48 23.23
N LEU A 945 -4.15 8.39 24.22
CA LEU A 945 -4.56 8.31 25.62
C LEU A 945 -5.12 9.67 26.10
N ARG A 946 -4.58 10.79 25.62
CA ARG A 946 -4.97 12.15 26.02
C ARG A 946 -6.43 12.49 25.70
N SER A 947 -6.96 12.02 24.57
CA SER A 947 -8.34 12.30 24.12
C SER A 947 -9.39 11.43 24.83
N MET A 948 -9.07 10.22 25.31
CA MET A 948 -10.00 9.38 26.09
C MET A 948 -10.47 10.10 27.35
N ALA A 949 -11.75 9.99 27.69
CA ALA A 949 -12.34 10.69 28.84
C ALA A 949 -11.91 10.08 30.19
N LEU A 950 -12.02 8.76 30.36
CA LEU A 950 -11.89 8.13 31.67
C LEU A 950 -10.48 7.59 31.94
N GLU A 951 -9.98 7.83 33.16
CA GLU A 951 -8.64 7.41 33.60
C GLU A 951 -8.46 5.88 33.55
N LYS A 952 -9.45 5.14 34.06
CA LYS A 952 -9.47 3.66 34.03
C LYS A 952 -9.27 3.09 32.61
N ASP A 953 -9.72 3.79 31.57
CA ASP A 953 -9.70 3.31 30.18
C ASP A 953 -8.35 3.66 29.53
N ARG A 954 -7.76 4.82 29.90
CA ARG A 954 -6.36 5.16 29.60
C ARG A 954 -5.39 4.16 30.24
N ASP A 955 -5.57 3.88 31.53
CA ASP A 955 -4.77 2.93 32.29
C ASP A 955 -4.88 1.52 31.71
N ARG A 956 -6.10 1.09 31.34
CA ARG A 956 -6.32 -0.21 30.67
C ARG A 956 -5.54 -0.31 29.36
N ALA A 957 -5.56 0.73 28.53
CA ALA A 957 -4.83 0.72 27.26
C ALA A 957 -3.30 0.74 27.47
N GLU A 958 -2.82 1.59 28.38
CA GLU A 958 -1.40 1.72 28.73
C GLU A 958 -0.84 0.41 29.32
N GLN A 959 -1.54 -0.19 30.30
CA GLN A 959 -1.13 -1.46 30.92
C GLN A 959 -1.19 -2.63 29.92
N ALA A 960 -2.20 -2.69 29.05
CA ALA A 960 -2.27 -3.73 28.03
C ALA A 960 -1.10 -3.64 27.03
N ARG A 961 -0.72 -2.42 26.58
CA ARG A 961 0.46 -2.23 25.72
C ARG A 961 1.74 -2.68 26.44
N ILE A 962 1.93 -2.27 27.70
CA ILE A 962 3.12 -2.61 28.47
C ILE A 962 3.24 -4.12 28.69
N ALA A 963 2.15 -4.79 29.09
CA ALA A 963 2.14 -6.19 29.45
C ALA A 963 2.22 -7.14 28.23
N GLU A 964 1.49 -6.83 27.15
CA GLU A 964 1.31 -7.75 26.02
C GLU A 964 2.19 -7.44 24.80
N VAL A 965 2.78 -6.24 24.73
CA VAL A 965 3.68 -5.82 23.64
C VAL A 965 5.07 -5.51 24.17
N GLU A 966 5.19 -4.50 25.02
CA GLU A 966 6.48 -3.87 25.29
C GLU A 966 7.44 -4.73 26.13
N ARG A 967 7.00 -5.20 27.30
CA ARG A 967 7.79 -6.12 28.14
C ARG A 967 8.14 -7.43 27.42
N PRO A 968 7.20 -8.15 26.77
CA PRO A 968 7.56 -9.39 26.08
C PRO A 968 8.49 -9.14 24.88
N LEU A 969 8.31 -8.09 24.06
CA LEU A 969 9.29 -7.75 23.01
C LEU A 969 10.69 -7.49 23.56
N ALA A 970 10.82 -6.75 24.67
CA ALA A 970 12.11 -6.52 25.31
C ALA A 970 12.76 -7.81 25.81
N ARG A 971 11.97 -8.76 26.36
CA ARG A 971 12.47 -10.08 26.79
C ARG A 971 12.97 -10.91 25.61
N GLU A 972 12.20 -11.02 24.53
CA GLU A 972 12.59 -11.85 23.39
C GLU A 972 13.79 -11.25 22.63
N LEU A 973 13.85 -9.93 22.46
CA LEU A 973 15.04 -9.26 21.91
C LEU A 973 16.28 -9.48 22.79
N ALA A 974 16.16 -9.31 24.11
CA ALA A 974 17.27 -9.54 25.03
C ALA A 974 17.74 -11.01 25.00
N ALA A 975 16.81 -11.96 24.92
CA ALA A 975 17.10 -13.37 24.76
C ALA A 975 17.80 -13.69 23.43
N ALA A 976 17.41 -13.04 22.33
CA ALA A 976 18.01 -13.23 21.01
C ALA A 976 19.38 -12.54 20.85
N LEU A 977 19.65 -11.45 21.59
CA LEU A 977 20.95 -10.78 21.63
C LEU A 977 21.99 -11.50 22.52
N ALA A 978 21.55 -12.24 23.54
CA ALA A 978 22.44 -12.84 24.53
C ALA A 978 23.42 -13.91 23.98
N PRO A 979 23.01 -14.89 23.14
CA PRO A 979 23.92 -15.89 22.56
C PRO A 979 25.04 -15.26 21.73
N GLU A 980 26.20 -15.92 21.66
CA GLU A 980 27.34 -15.50 20.82
C GLU A 980 27.14 -15.85 19.33
N ASN A 981 25.95 -15.57 18.79
CA ASN A 981 25.66 -15.65 17.37
C ASN A 981 25.87 -14.27 16.73
N PRO A 982 26.99 -14.05 15.97
CA PRO A 982 27.27 -12.75 15.37
C PRO A 982 26.25 -12.38 14.29
N THR A 983 25.69 -13.37 13.57
CA THR A 983 24.64 -13.19 12.57
C THR A 983 23.37 -12.62 13.21
N ALA A 984 22.90 -13.24 14.30
CA ALA A 984 21.74 -12.77 15.05
C ALA A 984 21.95 -11.34 15.57
N ARG A 985 23.03 -11.13 16.35
CA ARG A 985 23.34 -9.83 16.97
C ARG A 985 23.43 -8.71 15.93
N LEU A 986 24.07 -8.96 14.79
CA LEU A 986 24.16 -7.98 13.71
C LEU A 986 22.82 -7.68 13.05
N THR A 987 21.99 -8.70 12.77
CA THR A 987 20.66 -8.49 12.16
C THR A 987 19.79 -7.63 13.08
N LEU A 988 19.75 -7.98 14.38
CA LEU A 988 18.93 -7.31 15.39
C LEU A 988 19.41 -5.87 15.67
N LEU A 989 20.72 -5.68 15.87
CA LEU A 989 21.26 -4.33 16.06
C LEU A 989 21.11 -3.45 14.81
N SER A 990 21.03 -4.04 13.60
CA SER A 990 20.73 -3.29 12.38
C SER A 990 19.26 -2.86 12.28
N ALA A 991 18.33 -3.60 12.87
CA ALA A 991 16.94 -3.16 13.02
C ALA A 991 16.85 -1.94 13.95
N LEU A 992 17.55 -1.96 15.10
CA LEU A 992 17.56 -0.86 16.07
C LEU A 992 18.31 0.40 15.57
N ASP A 993 19.25 0.24 14.64
CA ASP A 993 20.03 1.31 13.97
C ASP A 993 19.21 2.06 12.89
N TYR A 994 18.14 1.43 12.36
CA TYR A 994 17.44 1.85 11.15
C TYR A 994 16.89 3.28 11.18
N TYR A 995 16.27 3.71 12.28
CA TYR A 995 15.77 5.09 12.44
C TYR A 995 16.89 6.13 12.31
N PHE A 996 18.06 5.87 12.91
CA PHE A 996 19.21 6.79 12.91
C PHE A 996 19.88 6.90 11.53
N LEU A 997 19.55 6.00 10.61
CA LEU A 997 19.99 6.03 9.21
C LEU A 997 19.04 6.82 8.31
N ARG A 998 17.75 6.96 8.68
CA ARG A 998 16.73 7.69 7.90
C ARG A 998 16.44 9.11 8.39
N GLY A 999 16.49 9.33 9.71
CA GLY A 999 15.78 10.44 10.35
C GLY A 999 14.26 10.18 10.41
N GLY A 1000 13.50 11.05 11.06
CA GLY A 1000 12.05 10.90 11.19
C GLY A 1000 11.33 10.82 9.83
N ILE A 1001 10.27 10.01 9.78
CA ILE A 1001 9.52 9.65 8.57
C ILE A 1001 8.10 10.19 8.73
N GLY A 1002 7.92 11.47 8.41
CA GLY A 1002 6.61 12.11 8.44
C GLY A 1002 5.98 12.21 9.81
N ASN A 1003 4.85 11.50 10.00
CA ASN A 1003 4.13 11.50 11.27
C ASN A 1003 4.71 10.47 12.27
N ASP A 1004 5.68 9.65 11.82
CA ASP A 1004 6.60 8.93 12.69
C ASP A 1004 7.76 9.87 13.09
N TYR A 1005 7.63 10.40 14.31
CA TYR A 1005 8.62 11.27 14.92
C TYR A 1005 9.59 10.52 15.85
N ASP A 1006 9.38 9.22 16.07
CA ASP A 1006 9.96 8.48 17.18
C ASP A 1006 11.05 7.50 16.75
N PRO A 1007 12.24 7.48 17.39
CA PRO A 1007 13.05 6.27 17.38
C PRO A 1007 12.30 5.14 18.09
N ILE A 1008 12.67 3.89 17.81
CA ILE A 1008 12.26 2.75 18.64
C ILE A 1008 12.66 3.05 20.09
N MET A 1009 11.68 3.05 21.01
CA MET A 1009 11.85 3.42 22.41
C MET A 1009 11.00 2.51 23.30
N PHE A 1010 11.64 1.98 24.35
CA PHE A 1010 10.94 1.30 25.45
C PHE A 1010 10.78 2.31 26.59
N TYR A 1011 9.54 2.72 26.86
CA TYR A 1011 9.14 3.68 27.88
C TYR A 1011 8.91 3.01 29.24
N ASP A 1012 8.48 1.74 29.25
CA ASP A 1012 8.44 0.93 30.46
C ASP A 1012 9.87 0.62 30.93
N ARG A 1013 10.17 1.07 32.15
CA ARG A 1013 11.51 0.96 32.72
C ARG A 1013 11.99 -0.49 32.88
N GLU A 1014 11.09 -1.44 33.18
CA GLU A 1014 11.47 -2.86 33.32
C GLU A 1014 11.88 -3.45 31.97
N ALA A 1015 11.14 -3.11 30.91
CA ALA A 1015 11.46 -3.46 29.53
C ALA A 1015 12.80 -2.84 29.09
N ALA A 1016 12.99 -1.53 29.30
CA ALA A 1016 14.22 -0.83 28.97
C ALA A 1016 15.44 -1.38 29.73
N GLU A 1017 15.32 -1.63 31.03
CA GLU A 1017 16.40 -2.26 31.84
C GLU A 1017 16.71 -3.70 31.38
N THR A 1018 15.72 -4.42 30.83
CA THR A 1018 15.92 -5.78 30.28
C THR A 1018 16.77 -5.76 29.01
N LEU A 1019 16.48 -4.84 28.09
CA LEU A 1019 17.31 -4.63 26.89
C LEU A 1019 18.68 -4.03 27.22
N ALA A 1020 18.77 -3.10 28.18
CA ALA A 1020 20.03 -2.49 28.61
C ALA A 1020 21.06 -3.55 29.03
N ARG A 1021 20.64 -4.55 29.81
CA ARG A 1021 21.48 -5.68 30.23
C ARG A 1021 22.03 -6.51 29.06
N ALA A 1022 21.29 -6.61 27.96
CA ALA A 1022 21.71 -7.36 26.76
C ALA A 1022 22.61 -6.53 25.82
N ILE A 1023 22.38 -5.21 25.73
CA ILE A 1023 23.16 -4.30 24.88
C ILE A 1023 24.52 -3.94 25.53
N LEU A 1024 24.57 -3.76 26.85
CA LEU A 1024 25.76 -3.29 27.57
C LEU A 1024 27.05 -4.10 27.25
N PRO A 1025 27.06 -5.45 27.22
CA PRO A 1025 28.26 -6.21 26.84
C PRO A 1025 28.68 -6.01 25.38
N LEU A 1026 27.73 -5.72 24.48
CA LEU A 1026 27.98 -5.56 23.05
C LEU A 1026 28.66 -4.22 22.74
N LEU A 1027 28.51 -3.21 23.61
CA LEU A 1027 29.28 -1.98 23.52
C LEU A 1027 30.78 -2.28 23.51
N ASP A 1028 31.27 -3.14 24.39
CA ASP A 1028 32.70 -3.48 24.50
C ASP A 1028 33.12 -4.70 23.65
N SER A 1029 32.33 -5.03 22.62
CA SER A 1029 32.68 -6.03 21.60
C SER A 1029 34.03 -5.70 20.91
N PRO A 1030 34.89 -6.70 20.65
CA PRO A 1030 36.10 -6.53 19.84
C PRO A 1030 35.79 -6.31 18.35
N ASP A 1031 34.60 -6.69 17.89
CA ASP A 1031 34.09 -6.33 16.55
C ASP A 1031 33.63 -4.86 16.58
N VAL A 1032 34.36 -4.00 15.87
CA VAL A 1032 34.10 -2.55 15.77
C VAL A 1032 32.75 -2.24 15.11
N ALA A 1033 32.31 -3.03 14.12
CA ALA A 1033 31.03 -2.82 13.47
C ALA A 1033 29.87 -3.18 14.42
N LEU A 1034 30.01 -4.30 15.16
CA LEU A 1034 29.05 -4.69 16.19
C LEU A 1034 29.00 -3.68 17.34
N SER A 1035 30.17 -3.25 17.83
CA SER A 1035 30.32 -2.22 18.89
C SER A 1035 29.66 -0.90 18.48
N ARG A 1036 29.83 -0.47 17.22
CA ARG A 1036 29.22 0.77 16.68
C ARG A 1036 27.70 0.67 16.58
N LYS A 1037 27.15 -0.47 16.14
CA LYS A 1037 25.70 -0.68 16.08
C LYS A 1037 25.07 -0.80 17.47
N ALA A 1038 25.75 -1.48 18.41
CA ALA A 1038 25.36 -1.52 19.82
C ALA A 1038 25.33 -0.12 20.44
N LEU A 1039 26.32 0.73 20.12
CA LEU A 1039 26.38 2.12 20.58
C LEU A 1039 25.20 2.97 20.11
N ARG A 1040 24.68 2.75 18.91
CA ARG A 1040 23.44 3.41 18.44
C ARG A 1040 22.18 2.83 19.07
N ALA A 1041 22.13 1.51 19.23
CA ALA A 1041 21.01 0.82 19.87
C ALA A 1041 20.79 1.24 21.35
N VAL A 1042 21.78 1.86 21.99
CA VAL A 1042 21.63 2.49 23.32
C VAL A 1042 20.50 3.52 23.37
N ALA A 1043 20.19 4.19 22.27
CA ALA A 1043 19.08 5.14 22.20
C ALA A 1043 17.75 4.54 22.70
N VAL A 1044 17.51 3.27 22.33
CA VAL A 1044 16.30 2.49 22.58
C VAL A 1044 16.06 2.22 24.08
N VAL A 1045 17.12 2.28 24.90
CA VAL A 1045 17.11 1.91 26.33
C VAL A 1045 17.36 3.10 27.27
N ARG A 1046 17.29 4.35 26.79
CA ARG A 1046 17.56 5.54 27.63
C ARG A 1046 16.67 5.63 28.88
N GLU A 1047 15.41 5.19 28.81
CA GLU A 1047 14.50 5.19 29.97
C GLU A 1047 14.81 4.12 31.04
N ALA A 1048 15.75 3.20 30.77
CA ALA A 1048 16.35 2.39 31.83
C ALA A 1048 17.08 3.26 32.87
N ARG A 1049 17.57 4.45 32.45
CA ARG A 1049 18.39 5.38 33.24
C ARG A 1049 19.58 4.68 33.91
N ASP A 1050 20.15 3.71 33.20
CA ASP A 1050 21.24 2.86 33.66
C ASP A 1050 22.59 3.58 33.56
N ARG A 1051 23.26 3.72 34.71
CA ARG A 1051 24.57 4.34 34.82
C ARG A 1051 25.66 3.54 34.10
N ASP A 1052 25.61 2.21 34.10
CA ASP A 1052 26.64 1.37 33.46
C ASP A 1052 26.59 1.53 31.93
N VAL A 1053 25.39 1.74 31.36
CA VAL A 1053 25.17 2.08 29.94
C VAL A 1053 25.72 3.47 29.60
N LEU A 1054 25.40 4.52 30.40
CA LEU A 1054 25.99 5.85 30.23
C LEU A 1054 27.52 5.77 30.24
N LEU A 1055 28.11 5.10 31.23
CA LEU A 1055 29.56 4.94 31.32
C LEU A 1055 30.12 4.15 30.13
N GLY A 1056 29.35 3.22 29.56
CA GLY A 1056 29.65 2.54 28.30
C GLY A 1056 29.79 3.51 27.12
N VAL A 1057 28.80 4.39 26.94
CA VAL A 1057 28.84 5.45 25.90
C VAL A 1057 30.02 6.40 26.12
N MET A 1058 30.24 6.86 27.35
CA MET A 1058 31.35 7.75 27.69
C MET A 1058 32.73 7.12 27.38
N ARG A 1059 32.91 5.80 27.58
CA ARG A 1059 34.15 5.10 27.18
C ARG A 1059 34.41 5.20 25.67
N LYS A 1060 33.38 5.26 24.83
CA LYS A 1060 33.53 5.31 23.36
C LYS A 1060 33.97 6.67 22.83
N LEU A 1061 33.87 7.75 23.61
CA LEU A 1061 34.52 9.04 23.32
C LEU A 1061 36.06 8.91 23.19
N ALA A 1062 36.67 7.93 23.87
CA ALA A 1062 38.10 7.63 23.79
C ALA A 1062 38.47 6.61 22.70
N SER A 1063 37.51 6.18 21.86
CA SER A 1063 37.76 5.23 20.77
C SER A 1063 38.79 5.79 19.78
N PRO A 1064 39.72 4.99 19.23
CA PRO A 1064 40.60 5.44 18.14
C PRO A 1064 39.83 5.71 16.83
N ASP A 1065 38.69 5.03 16.62
CA ASP A 1065 37.84 5.25 15.44
C ASP A 1065 37.02 6.55 15.54
N LYS A 1066 37.14 7.41 14.53
CA LYS A 1066 36.45 8.71 14.48
C LYS A 1066 34.93 8.56 14.47
N SER A 1067 34.40 7.64 13.66
CA SER A 1067 32.94 7.44 13.52
C SER A 1067 32.31 6.98 14.84
N THR A 1068 32.99 6.09 15.58
CA THR A 1068 32.58 5.67 16.92
C THR A 1068 32.55 6.83 17.92
N ARG A 1069 33.51 7.77 17.87
CA ARG A 1069 33.49 8.97 18.73
C ARG A 1069 32.32 9.89 18.39
N GLU A 1070 32.10 10.18 17.11
CA GLU A 1070 31.01 11.06 16.65
C GLU A 1070 29.62 10.52 17.06
N ILE A 1071 29.41 9.21 16.97
CA ILE A 1071 28.18 8.56 17.45
C ILE A 1071 28.08 8.65 18.99
N ALA A 1072 29.18 8.44 19.73
CA ALA A 1072 29.18 8.54 21.19
C ALA A 1072 28.86 9.96 21.68
N GLU A 1073 29.36 11.00 21.00
CA GLU A 1073 29.06 12.41 21.27
C GLU A 1073 27.57 12.71 21.00
N GLN A 1074 27.05 12.27 19.86
CA GLN A 1074 25.64 12.42 19.49
C GLN A 1074 24.72 11.75 20.52
N GLU A 1075 25.01 10.52 20.91
CA GLU A 1075 24.18 9.75 21.82
C GLU A 1075 24.24 10.29 23.26
N LEU A 1076 25.43 10.66 23.76
CA LEU A 1076 25.59 11.27 25.08
C LEU A 1076 24.77 12.56 25.23
N SER A 1077 24.65 13.37 24.18
CA SER A 1077 23.88 14.62 24.20
C SER A 1077 22.37 14.45 24.41
N ARG A 1078 21.84 13.22 24.25
CA ARG A 1078 20.41 12.89 24.24
C ARG A 1078 19.95 12.10 25.47
N PHE A 1079 20.85 11.80 26.39
CA PHE A 1079 20.50 11.09 27.62
C PHE A 1079 19.78 12.00 28.64
N PRO A 1080 18.92 11.43 29.51
CA PRO A 1080 18.35 12.15 30.66
C PRO A 1080 19.44 12.73 31.58
N ALA A 1081 19.15 13.85 32.24
CA ALA A 1081 20.07 14.46 33.21
C ALA A 1081 20.12 13.72 34.57
N GLU A 1082 19.16 12.83 34.83
CA GLU A 1082 18.96 12.14 36.11
C GLU A 1082 19.11 10.62 35.96
N TYR A 1083 20.01 10.02 36.76
CA TYR A 1083 20.29 8.59 36.75
C TYR A 1083 20.07 7.94 38.10
N ALA A 1084 19.44 6.76 38.10
CA ALA A 1084 19.27 5.96 39.30
C ALA A 1084 20.49 5.06 39.51
N SER A 1085 21.03 5.01 40.74
CA SER A 1085 22.07 4.05 41.09
C SER A 1085 21.47 2.66 41.31
N GLN A 1086 21.68 1.72 40.38
CA GLN A 1086 21.42 0.30 40.67
C GLN A 1086 22.48 -0.22 41.65
N SER A 1087 22.14 -0.30 42.94
CA SER A 1087 22.92 -1.08 43.90
C SER A 1087 22.71 -2.57 43.59
N ARG A 1088 23.72 -3.20 42.97
CA ARG A 1088 23.71 -4.66 42.73
C ARG A 1088 23.48 -5.38 44.06
N SER A 1089 22.34 -6.03 44.24
CA SER A 1089 22.03 -6.86 45.41
C SER A 1089 22.76 -8.21 45.35
N GLY A 1090 24.10 -8.16 45.28
CA GLY A 1090 24.98 -9.30 45.45
C GLY A 1090 25.20 -9.55 46.94
N SER A 1091 24.61 -10.62 47.47
CA SER A 1091 24.81 -11.02 48.86
C SER A 1091 26.23 -11.57 49.10
N THR A 1092 27.10 -10.81 49.77
CA THR A 1092 28.17 -11.31 50.67
C THR A 1092 28.84 -10.14 51.42
N PRO A 1093 29.49 -10.38 52.58
CA PRO A 1093 29.44 -9.40 53.68
C PRO A 1093 30.70 -8.53 53.86
N SER A 1094 30.47 -7.39 54.52
CA SER A 1094 31.38 -6.65 55.42
C SER A 1094 32.91 -6.78 55.20
N GLY A 1095 33.53 -5.73 54.63
CA GLY A 1095 34.99 -5.58 54.60
C GLY A 1095 35.37 -4.11 54.42
N GLY A 1096 36.17 -3.56 55.33
CA GLY A 1096 36.39 -2.11 55.50
C GLY A 1096 37.07 -1.37 54.35
N SER A 1097 36.86 -0.05 54.36
CA SER A 1097 37.74 1.07 53.90
C SER A 1097 38.80 0.79 52.82
N ARG A 1098 38.92 1.59 51.76
CA ARG A 1098 38.87 3.06 51.69
C ARG A 1098 38.37 3.55 50.33
#